data_AF-A0A1M6QYE9-F1
#
_entry.id   AF-A0A1M6QYE9-F1
#
_cell.length_a   1.000
_cell.length_b   1.000
_cell.length_c   1.000
_cell.angle_alpha   90.00
_cell.angle_beta   90.00
_cell.angle_gamma   90.00
#
_symmetry.space_group_name_H-M   'P 1'
#
loop_
_entity.id
_entity.type
_entity.pdbx_description
1 polymer ?
#
loop_
_entity_poly.entity_id
_entity_poly.type
_entity_poly.pdbx_seq_one_letter_code
_entity_poly.pdbx_strand_id
1 'polypeptide(L)'
;MSNKKKKDGKKGKLPPPPISVSSLNDIFAKKAEDVVGSAPKDIESENQPRIEEILANATALDATKEFLPEDDKNTLNQLFADLKDAIAAYKQAKGSVESRNAELDKRSGTLDDKEFKLEERKESLDTRESSLSDRETSISNRETSLQDRENSLNARDESICDRERNIDTREADVAKREAEADAGFIAKEAIWKQDAADKLNEKLQAIRDDLKTKRDQYNADHDQLVKDQEQCRLELGAYEAKKAALKETEDRLVKEHEDAVADLRAEYDRILSSYEADYKKQYDRLDKRNAALQEQISQFSDIRAELGGHSASEINKIISGLKAEVTRLNLEVQNVGSAEFQQTLEEQVRQYKDECEALTVEKNELDAKLLQLRKKVFDVDGLKALNKTLETHNKALAEAQNQLQNKLDELTSKDNNKDIFAEFRGIDARCSTPYNGFSQADGNLKTFVNALGYQLSQYTPNLFYTPQTLQLFVGGLAMSRLILLQGISGTGKTKLAQAFSSIVGDNLDGSQPFKGQERCSCIVPVQAGWRDNQDLLGYYNAFEKKFYEKPFSKGLYAASTPAFKNRLFFLILDEMNLSHPEQYFADFISAMEQANSVSDSFEVDLLSGIPNEIMEDKNRWPLFLNKERIVVPPNVWFIGTANHDETTMEFADKTYDRAHVMVMDKNTQKPNYTRVGKGAAHWAASDLREAFDNAQNSTDGKSKADWVKTKLDSLKDVLKKEFDVSFGNRLERQIGNFVPVVCAAGGTKELALDHLIATKIIRRGKITGLFGVQKESLETLRDEILTGIGLTPNSQTIKLLEQDIAAKERGA
;
A
#
# COMPACT_ATOMS: atom_id res chain seq x y z
N MET A 1 59.09 12.28 -46.93
CA MET A 1 59.66 13.64 -47.01
C MET A 1 60.79 13.78 -45.98
N SER A 2 61.64 14.80 -46.12
CA SER A 2 63.02 14.83 -45.60
C SER A 2 63.21 15.20 -44.12
N ASN A 3 64.13 14.51 -43.43
CA ASN A 3 65.26 15.08 -42.67
C ASN A 3 66.17 13.94 -42.12
N LYS A 4 67.48 13.88 -42.46
CA LYS A 4 68.63 14.45 -41.69
C LYS A 4 68.74 13.88 -40.26
N LYS A 5 69.82 13.22 -39.81
CA LYS A 5 71.29 13.38 -40.04
C LYS A 5 72.03 12.01 -39.84
N LYS A 6 73.15 11.72 -40.53
CA LYS A 6 74.59 11.72 -40.04
C LYS A 6 74.78 11.16 -38.62
N LYS A 7 75.85 10.44 -38.21
CA LYS A 7 77.14 9.89 -38.74
C LYS A 7 77.65 8.94 -37.61
N ASP A 8 78.54 7.96 -37.72
CA ASP A 8 79.48 7.38 -38.71
C ASP A 8 79.45 5.82 -38.54
N GLY A 9 80.21 4.92 -39.18
CA GLY A 9 81.40 5.02 -40.03
C GLY A 9 82.68 4.43 -39.39
N LYS A 10 82.73 3.13 -39.08
CA LYS A 10 83.99 2.39 -38.82
C LYS A 10 83.91 0.92 -39.27
N LYS A 11 84.97 0.46 -39.95
CA LYS A 11 85.08 -0.89 -40.55
C LYS A 11 85.80 -1.85 -39.59
N GLY A 12 85.32 -3.09 -39.52
CA GLY A 12 86.04 -4.26 -38.98
C GLY A 12 85.51 -5.51 -39.68
N LYS A 13 86.39 -6.34 -40.26
CA LYS A 13 86.00 -7.52 -41.05
C LYS A 13 85.79 -8.75 -40.16
N LEU A 14 84.89 -9.63 -40.61
CA LEU A 14 84.72 -11.01 -40.12
C LEU A 14 85.99 -11.86 -40.28
N PRO A 15 86.14 -12.95 -39.51
CA PRO A 15 87.31 -13.84 -39.53
C PRO A 15 87.21 -14.96 -40.59
N PRO A 16 88.32 -15.65 -40.89
CA PRO A 16 88.35 -17.03 -41.35
C PRO A 16 88.77 -18.03 -40.23
N PRO A 17 88.55 -19.36 -40.43
CA PRO A 17 88.43 -20.36 -39.34
C PRO A 17 89.76 -21.11 -39.01
N PRO A 18 89.80 -22.08 -38.07
CA PRO A 18 91.02 -22.43 -37.34
C PRO A 18 91.92 -23.47 -38.05
N ILE A 19 93.19 -23.52 -37.62
CA ILE A 19 94.14 -24.60 -37.92
C ILE A 19 94.37 -25.41 -36.64
N SER A 20 94.45 -26.73 -36.78
CA SER A 20 94.35 -27.70 -35.69
C SER A 20 95.58 -27.82 -34.79
N VAL A 21 95.33 -28.25 -33.55
CA VAL A 21 96.28 -28.43 -32.43
C VAL A 21 97.31 -29.56 -32.66
N SER A 22 97.30 -30.20 -33.83
CA SER A 22 98.20 -31.30 -34.22
C SER A 22 99.64 -30.87 -34.54
N SER A 23 99.92 -29.57 -34.68
CA SER A 23 101.20 -29.07 -35.20
C SER A 23 102.14 -28.45 -34.15
N LEU A 24 101.85 -28.62 -32.86
CA LEU A 24 102.63 -28.04 -31.75
C LEU A 24 103.33 -29.06 -30.83
N ASN A 25 102.92 -30.34 -30.84
CA ASN A 25 103.51 -31.34 -29.95
C ASN A 25 104.92 -31.82 -30.37
N ASP A 26 105.23 -31.83 -31.67
CA ASP A 26 106.53 -32.31 -32.17
C ASP A 26 107.71 -31.36 -31.91
N ILE A 27 107.45 -30.12 -31.46
CA ILE A 27 108.48 -29.12 -31.18
C ILE A 27 108.97 -29.20 -29.72
N PHE A 28 108.14 -29.71 -28.80
CA PHE A 28 108.48 -29.79 -27.36
C PHE A 28 108.82 -31.21 -26.86
N ALA A 29 108.42 -32.27 -27.57
CA ALA A 29 108.64 -33.66 -27.16
C ALA A 29 110.10 -34.19 -27.32
N LYS A 30 111.13 -33.32 -27.36
CA LYS A 30 112.51 -33.75 -27.73
C LYS A 30 113.67 -33.22 -26.89
N LYS A 31 113.42 -32.61 -25.73
CA LYS A 31 114.47 -32.16 -24.77
C LYS A 31 113.98 -32.14 -23.30
N ALA A 32 113.52 -33.28 -22.77
CA ALA A 32 113.10 -33.37 -21.36
C ALA A 32 113.38 -34.73 -20.67
N GLU A 33 114.18 -35.61 -21.27
CA GLU A 33 114.51 -36.94 -20.71
C GLU A 33 116.02 -37.24 -20.60
N ASP A 34 116.87 -36.27 -20.94
CA ASP A 34 118.30 -36.28 -20.61
C ASP A 34 118.59 -35.11 -19.65
N VAL A 35 119.50 -35.34 -18.68
CA VAL A 35 119.99 -34.37 -17.67
C VAL A 35 119.11 -34.17 -16.41
N VAL A 36 118.80 -35.25 -15.70
CA VAL A 36 118.80 -35.27 -14.21
C VAL A 36 119.40 -36.61 -13.73
N GLY A 37 120.70 -36.66 -13.44
CA GLY A 37 121.35 -37.95 -13.21
C GLY A 37 122.82 -37.97 -12.78
N SER A 38 123.31 -36.97 -12.05
CA SER A 38 124.53 -37.10 -11.22
C SER A 38 124.80 -35.84 -10.39
N ALA A 39 124.39 -35.85 -9.12
CA ALA A 39 124.94 -34.93 -8.12
C ALA A 39 126.26 -35.54 -7.59
N PRO A 40 127.43 -34.88 -7.76
CA PRO A 40 128.65 -35.33 -7.12
C PRO A 40 128.62 -34.96 -5.64
N LYS A 41 128.30 -35.93 -4.78
CA LYS A 41 128.59 -35.87 -3.36
C LYS A 41 129.98 -36.49 -3.09
N ASP A 42 130.58 -36.06 -1.99
CA ASP A 42 131.78 -36.63 -1.35
C ASP A 42 133.14 -36.33 -2.00
N ILE A 43 133.59 -35.07 -1.90
CA ILE A 43 135.00 -34.64 -2.05
C ILE A 43 135.66 -34.47 -0.65
N GLU A 44 135.13 -35.14 0.38
CA GLU A 44 135.53 -34.92 1.78
C GLU A 44 136.52 -35.94 2.36
N SER A 45 136.80 -37.07 1.70
CA SER A 45 137.53 -38.19 2.31
C SER A 45 139.02 -38.34 1.98
N GLU A 46 139.56 -37.73 0.92
CA GLU A 46 140.94 -38.04 0.46
C GLU A 46 142.06 -37.08 0.89
N ASN A 47 141.77 -35.80 1.16
CA ASN A 47 142.84 -34.78 1.30
C ASN A 47 143.13 -34.33 2.74
N GLN A 48 142.32 -34.70 3.72
CA GLN A 48 142.58 -34.37 5.13
C GLN A 48 143.76 -35.18 5.73
N PRO A 49 143.87 -36.52 5.56
CA PRO A 49 145.02 -37.26 6.07
C PRO A 49 146.34 -36.88 5.38
N ARG A 50 146.31 -36.53 4.08
CA ARG A 50 147.51 -36.09 3.34
C ARG A 50 148.12 -34.78 3.87
N ILE A 51 147.31 -33.84 4.35
CA ILE A 51 147.82 -32.58 4.92
C ILE A 51 148.46 -32.83 6.30
N GLU A 52 147.93 -33.75 7.10
CA GLU A 52 148.53 -34.17 8.37
C GLU A 52 149.83 -34.96 8.17
N GLU A 53 149.89 -35.83 7.15
CA GLU A 53 151.09 -36.57 6.74
C GLU A 53 152.22 -35.64 6.25
N ILE A 54 151.89 -34.59 5.49
CA ILE A 54 152.87 -33.57 5.06
C ILE A 54 153.42 -32.79 6.27
N LEU A 55 152.57 -32.42 7.25
CA LEU A 55 153.02 -31.77 8.49
C LEU A 55 153.95 -32.65 9.34
N ALA A 56 153.68 -33.96 9.42
CA ALA A 56 154.53 -34.92 10.11
C ALA A 56 155.90 -35.11 9.42
N ASN A 57 155.91 -35.27 8.09
CA ASN A 57 157.16 -35.42 7.33
C ASN A 57 158.01 -34.15 7.36
N ALA A 58 157.38 -32.98 7.35
CA ALA A 58 158.08 -31.71 7.41
C ALA A 58 158.70 -31.47 8.81
N THR A 59 158.03 -31.83 9.90
CA THR A 59 158.65 -31.80 11.24
C THR A 59 159.79 -32.80 11.42
N ALA A 60 159.78 -33.94 10.71
CA ALA A 60 160.89 -34.89 10.72
C ALA A 60 162.17 -34.37 10.03
N LEU A 61 162.03 -33.55 8.98
CA LEU A 61 163.15 -32.91 8.26
C LEU A 61 163.88 -31.84 9.09
N ASP A 62 163.21 -31.24 10.07
CA ASP A 62 163.80 -30.23 10.97
C ASP A 62 164.89 -30.82 11.89
N ALA A 63 164.77 -32.10 12.25
CA ALA A 63 165.70 -32.81 13.12
C ALA A 63 167.05 -33.16 12.47
N THR A 64 167.15 -33.11 11.13
CA THR A 64 168.38 -33.40 10.38
C THR A 64 169.28 -32.18 10.11
N LYS A 65 169.00 -31.03 10.75
CA LYS A 65 169.66 -29.73 10.54
C LYS A 65 171.18 -29.66 10.78
N GLU A 66 171.85 -30.69 11.28
CA GLU A 66 173.30 -30.63 11.58
C GLU A 66 174.23 -30.98 10.40
N PHE A 67 173.74 -31.55 9.30
CA PHE A 67 174.58 -32.01 8.18
C PHE A 67 174.39 -31.28 6.84
N LEU A 68 173.66 -30.17 6.81
CA LEU A 68 173.40 -29.36 5.59
C LEU A 68 174.03 -27.96 5.67
N PRO A 69 174.56 -27.41 4.55
CA PRO A 69 175.11 -26.06 4.46
C PRO A 69 174.11 -24.94 4.83
N GLU A 70 174.63 -23.75 5.16
CA GLU A 70 173.84 -22.57 5.58
C GLU A 70 172.76 -22.13 4.57
N ASP A 71 173.08 -22.10 3.27
CA ASP A 71 172.16 -21.61 2.23
C ASP A 71 170.89 -22.46 2.10
N ASP A 72 170.98 -23.78 2.32
CA ASP A 72 169.83 -24.69 2.23
C ASP A 72 168.85 -24.50 3.40
N LYS A 73 169.34 -24.10 4.59
CA LYS A 73 168.51 -23.89 5.79
C LYS A 73 167.56 -22.71 5.65
N ASN A 74 168.04 -21.61 5.07
CA ASN A 74 167.23 -20.41 4.89
C ASN A 74 166.12 -20.63 3.85
N THR A 75 166.45 -21.34 2.75
CA THR A 75 165.50 -21.71 1.71
C THR A 75 164.40 -22.63 2.23
N LEU A 76 164.75 -23.60 3.09
CA LEU A 76 163.79 -24.50 3.73
C LEU A 76 162.79 -23.75 4.63
N ASN A 77 163.29 -22.85 5.50
CA ASN A 77 162.43 -22.08 6.43
C ASN A 77 161.40 -21.19 5.69
N GLN A 78 161.74 -20.65 4.52
CA GLN A 78 160.83 -19.83 3.72
C GLN A 78 159.64 -20.67 3.20
N LEU A 79 159.93 -21.86 2.64
CA LEU A 79 158.90 -22.78 2.13
C LEU A 79 157.93 -23.26 3.23
N PHE A 80 158.40 -23.36 4.48
CA PHE A 80 157.54 -23.68 5.64
C PHE A 80 156.51 -22.59 5.96
N ALA A 81 156.85 -21.32 5.75
CA ALA A 81 155.93 -20.20 5.97
C ALA A 81 154.85 -20.19 4.89
N ASP A 82 155.25 -20.26 3.62
CA ASP A 82 154.35 -20.25 2.47
C ASP A 82 153.34 -21.43 2.52
N LEU A 83 153.78 -22.62 2.95
CA LEU A 83 152.91 -23.78 3.14
C LEU A 83 151.83 -23.56 4.22
N LYS A 84 152.17 -22.85 5.30
CA LYS A 84 151.24 -22.55 6.40
C LYS A 84 150.12 -21.60 5.94
N ASP A 85 150.48 -20.55 5.21
CA ASP A 85 149.52 -19.56 4.72
C ASP A 85 148.59 -20.16 3.66
N ALA A 86 149.10 -21.03 2.78
CA ALA A 86 148.29 -21.76 1.80
C ALA A 86 147.22 -22.66 2.46
N ILE A 87 147.57 -23.36 3.56
CA ILE A 87 146.63 -24.20 4.31
C ILE A 87 145.55 -23.35 5.00
N ALA A 88 145.89 -22.17 5.51
CA ALA A 88 144.93 -21.25 6.10
C ALA A 88 143.91 -20.73 5.07
N ALA A 89 144.38 -20.33 3.88
CA ALA A 89 143.52 -19.88 2.79
C ALA A 89 142.55 -20.98 2.31
N TYR A 90 143.02 -22.23 2.21
CA TYR A 90 142.18 -23.38 1.83
C TYR A 90 141.02 -23.62 2.82
N LYS A 91 141.29 -23.57 4.13
CA LYS A 91 140.25 -23.73 5.17
C LYS A 91 139.19 -22.63 5.10
N GLN A 92 139.59 -21.37 4.85
CA GLN A 92 138.65 -20.26 4.73
C GLN A 92 137.78 -20.37 3.47
N ALA A 93 138.35 -20.83 2.35
CA ALA A 93 137.61 -21.07 1.11
C ALA A 93 136.57 -22.21 1.27
N LYS A 94 136.94 -23.33 1.91
CA LYS A 94 136.04 -24.47 2.14
C LYS A 94 134.76 -24.07 2.88
N GLY A 95 134.88 -23.38 4.02
CA GLY A 95 133.71 -22.94 4.80
C GLY A 95 132.79 -21.95 4.06
N SER A 96 133.32 -21.16 3.13
CA SER A 96 132.51 -20.25 2.28
C SER A 96 131.68 -21.00 1.23
N VAL A 97 132.18 -22.13 0.74
CA VAL A 97 131.46 -22.98 -0.23
C VAL A 97 130.35 -23.78 0.45
N GLU A 98 130.63 -24.36 1.62
CA GLU A 98 129.65 -25.12 2.41
C GLU A 98 128.44 -24.27 2.80
N SER A 99 128.68 -23.04 3.28
CA SER A 99 127.61 -22.10 3.63
C SER A 99 126.74 -21.74 2.42
N ARG A 100 127.33 -21.58 1.23
CA ARG A 100 126.60 -21.34 -0.02
C ARG A 100 125.76 -22.52 -0.47
N ASN A 101 126.26 -23.75 -0.35
CA ASN A 101 125.50 -24.95 -0.71
C ASN A 101 124.29 -25.13 0.22
N ALA A 102 124.46 -24.94 1.53
CA ALA A 102 123.35 -25.01 2.49
C ALA A 102 122.27 -23.94 2.25
N GLU A 103 122.64 -22.78 1.70
CA GLU A 103 121.70 -21.72 1.32
C GLU A 103 120.99 -22.03 -0.02
N LEU A 104 121.66 -22.68 -0.97
CA LEU A 104 121.06 -23.17 -2.21
C LEU A 104 120.04 -24.30 -1.97
N ASP A 105 120.36 -25.28 -1.11
CA ASP A 105 119.45 -26.39 -0.78
C ASP A 105 118.14 -25.87 -0.15
N LYS A 106 118.23 -24.90 0.78
CA LYS A 106 117.05 -24.22 1.34
C LYS A 106 116.26 -23.51 0.26
N ARG A 107 116.93 -22.87 -0.71
CA ARG A 107 116.26 -22.14 -1.79
C ARG A 107 115.54 -23.08 -2.75
N SER A 108 116.11 -24.26 -3.03
CA SER A 108 115.46 -25.33 -3.81
C SER A 108 114.16 -25.77 -3.15
N GLY A 109 114.19 -26.17 -1.87
CA GLY A 109 112.97 -26.59 -1.17
C GLY A 109 111.87 -25.52 -1.14
N THR A 110 112.23 -24.23 -1.02
CA THR A 110 111.24 -23.13 -1.11
C THR A 110 110.70 -22.84 -2.51
N LEU A 111 111.31 -23.39 -3.57
CA LEU A 111 110.79 -23.35 -4.93
C LEU A 111 109.82 -24.53 -5.14
N ASP A 112 110.21 -25.74 -4.72
CA ASP A 112 109.38 -26.94 -4.80
C ASP A 112 108.04 -26.74 -4.05
N ASP A 113 108.09 -26.17 -2.83
CA ASP A 113 106.91 -25.77 -2.03
C ASP A 113 105.99 -24.76 -2.73
N LYS A 114 106.54 -23.90 -3.60
CA LYS A 114 105.76 -22.90 -4.36
C LYS A 114 105.18 -23.48 -5.63
N GLU A 115 105.91 -24.37 -6.29
CA GLU A 115 105.45 -25.08 -7.48
C GLU A 115 104.26 -25.98 -7.13
N PHE A 116 104.33 -26.73 -6.02
CA PHE A 116 103.20 -27.50 -5.50
C PHE A 116 101.96 -26.63 -5.23
N LYS A 117 102.12 -25.48 -4.55
CA LYS A 117 101.02 -24.54 -4.27
C LYS A 117 100.48 -23.81 -5.50
N LEU A 118 101.27 -23.72 -6.57
CA LEU A 118 100.81 -23.18 -7.85
C LEU A 118 99.96 -24.22 -8.59
N GLU A 119 100.32 -25.50 -8.52
CA GLU A 119 99.55 -26.57 -9.17
C GLU A 119 98.19 -26.80 -8.49
N GLU A 120 98.16 -26.92 -7.16
CA GLU A 120 96.92 -26.98 -6.36
C GLU A 120 95.99 -25.80 -6.69
N ARG A 121 96.57 -24.62 -6.94
CA ARG A 121 95.81 -23.42 -7.32
C ARG A 121 95.29 -23.45 -8.75
N LYS A 122 95.99 -24.07 -9.71
CA LYS A 122 95.46 -24.27 -11.08
C LYS A 122 94.24 -25.18 -11.06
N GLU A 123 94.32 -26.34 -10.39
CA GLU A 123 93.18 -27.26 -10.28
C GLU A 123 91.94 -26.58 -9.65
N SER A 124 92.16 -25.71 -8.64
CA SER A 124 91.10 -24.90 -8.02
C SER A 124 90.49 -23.82 -8.95
N LEU A 125 91.21 -23.40 -9.99
CA LEU A 125 90.75 -22.45 -11.00
C LEU A 125 90.01 -23.17 -12.13
N ASP A 126 90.53 -24.29 -12.63
CA ASP A 126 89.91 -25.08 -13.70
C ASP A 126 88.53 -25.61 -13.28
N THR A 127 88.43 -26.13 -12.06
CA THR A 127 87.14 -26.55 -11.46
C THR A 127 86.14 -25.39 -11.33
N ARG A 128 86.63 -24.18 -11.03
CA ARG A 128 85.81 -22.97 -10.95
C ARG A 128 85.38 -22.46 -12.32
N GLU A 129 86.25 -22.55 -13.34
CA GLU A 129 85.96 -22.18 -14.72
C GLU A 129 84.87 -23.09 -15.32
N SER A 130 84.97 -24.41 -15.10
CA SER A 130 83.90 -25.36 -15.44
C SER A 130 82.57 -24.96 -14.79
N SER A 131 82.58 -24.65 -13.48
CA SER A 131 81.36 -24.27 -12.76
C SER A 131 80.73 -22.94 -13.22
N LEU A 132 81.51 -22.06 -13.84
CA LEU A 132 81.02 -20.81 -14.43
C LEU A 132 80.38 -21.08 -15.80
N SER A 133 81.01 -21.92 -16.63
CA SER A 133 80.45 -22.36 -17.93
C SER A 133 79.07 -23.03 -17.78
N ASP A 134 78.92 -23.91 -16.78
CA ASP A 134 77.62 -24.54 -16.44
C ASP A 134 76.55 -23.50 -16.01
N ARG A 135 76.96 -22.41 -15.37
CA ARG A 135 76.06 -21.33 -14.97
C ARG A 135 75.70 -20.41 -16.14
N GLU A 136 76.64 -20.12 -17.03
CA GLU A 136 76.39 -19.34 -18.26
C GLU A 136 75.39 -20.06 -19.18
N THR A 137 75.58 -21.38 -19.39
CA THR A 137 74.63 -22.20 -20.17
C THR A 137 73.25 -22.27 -19.50
N SER A 138 73.19 -22.41 -18.17
CA SER A 138 71.92 -22.36 -17.42
C SER A 138 71.21 -21.01 -17.50
N ILE A 139 71.95 -19.90 -17.51
CA ILE A 139 71.38 -18.55 -17.67
C ILE A 139 70.84 -18.37 -19.09
N SER A 140 71.61 -18.73 -20.12
CA SER A 140 71.19 -18.63 -21.52
C SER A 140 69.92 -19.44 -21.80
N ASN A 141 69.79 -20.64 -21.24
CA ASN A 141 68.57 -21.47 -21.31
C ASN A 141 67.36 -20.84 -20.59
N ARG A 142 67.57 -19.97 -19.61
CA ARG A 142 66.49 -19.22 -18.95
C ARG A 142 66.09 -17.97 -19.74
N GLU A 143 67.04 -17.31 -20.38
CA GLU A 143 66.78 -16.17 -21.27
C GLU A 143 65.93 -16.59 -22.47
N THR A 144 66.25 -17.71 -23.13
CA THR A 144 65.44 -18.24 -24.23
C THR A 144 64.02 -18.62 -23.77
N SER A 145 63.88 -19.32 -22.64
CA SER A 145 62.57 -19.69 -22.08
C SER A 145 61.72 -18.47 -21.67
N LEU A 146 62.35 -17.37 -21.23
CA LEU A 146 61.65 -16.11 -20.96
C LEU A 146 61.21 -15.42 -22.26
N GLN A 147 62.05 -15.44 -23.30
CA GLN A 147 61.71 -14.87 -24.61
C GLN A 147 60.51 -15.59 -25.26
N ASP A 148 60.47 -16.92 -25.20
CA ASP A 148 59.34 -17.72 -25.70
C ASP A 148 58.04 -17.40 -24.94
N ARG A 149 58.15 -17.15 -23.62
CA ARG A 149 57.02 -16.77 -22.77
C ARG A 149 56.52 -15.36 -23.06
N GLU A 150 57.42 -14.40 -23.32
CA GLU A 150 57.08 -13.04 -23.75
C GLU A 150 56.34 -13.07 -25.10
N ASN A 151 56.88 -13.81 -26.08
CA ASN A 151 56.25 -14.00 -27.38
C ASN A 151 54.84 -14.62 -27.25
N SER A 152 54.66 -15.60 -26.37
CA SER A 152 53.35 -16.22 -26.09
C SER A 152 52.37 -15.28 -25.36
N LEU A 153 52.83 -14.26 -24.64
CA LEU A 153 51.96 -13.27 -24.00
C LEU A 153 51.51 -12.25 -25.04
N ASN A 154 52.44 -11.69 -25.84
CA ASN A 154 52.12 -10.75 -26.91
C ASN A 154 51.06 -11.33 -27.89
N ALA A 155 51.20 -12.61 -28.28
CA ALA A 155 50.21 -13.29 -29.14
C ALA A 155 48.82 -13.47 -28.48
N ARG A 156 48.74 -13.53 -27.14
CA ARG A 156 47.46 -13.53 -26.42
C ARG A 156 46.85 -12.14 -26.37
N ASP A 157 47.65 -11.11 -26.14
CA ASP A 157 47.19 -9.72 -26.08
C ASP A 157 46.65 -9.25 -27.45
N GLU A 158 47.27 -9.66 -28.56
CA GLU A 158 46.71 -9.49 -29.91
C GLU A 158 45.37 -10.20 -30.08
N SER A 159 45.25 -11.46 -29.64
CA SER A 159 43.99 -12.20 -29.69
C SER A 159 42.90 -11.63 -28.77
N ILE A 160 43.25 -10.91 -27.71
CA ILE A 160 42.30 -10.22 -26.83
C ILE A 160 41.81 -8.95 -27.52
N CYS A 161 42.71 -8.13 -28.07
CA CYS A 161 42.37 -6.92 -28.85
C CYS A 161 41.37 -7.23 -29.98
N ASP A 162 41.58 -8.33 -30.71
CA ASP A 162 40.66 -8.72 -31.79
C ASP A 162 39.33 -9.26 -31.26
N ARG A 163 39.30 -9.84 -30.05
CA ARG A 163 38.04 -10.28 -29.43
C ARG A 163 37.23 -9.09 -28.90
N GLU A 164 37.89 -8.06 -28.37
CA GLU A 164 37.25 -6.81 -27.95
C GLU A 164 36.58 -6.10 -29.14
N ARG A 165 37.28 -5.92 -30.26
CA ARG A 165 36.68 -5.37 -31.51
C ARG A 165 35.47 -6.18 -32.01
N ASN A 166 35.49 -7.50 -31.84
CA ASN A 166 34.36 -8.38 -32.18
C ASN A 166 33.21 -8.30 -31.17
N ILE A 167 33.43 -7.78 -29.97
CA ILE A 167 32.38 -7.46 -28.99
C ILE A 167 31.78 -6.10 -29.33
N ASP A 168 32.60 -5.05 -29.50
CA ASP A 168 32.14 -3.69 -29.85
C ASP A 168 31.21 -3.68 -31.08
N THR A 169 31.59 -4.41 -32.13
CA THR A 169 30.79 -4.54 -33.36
C THR A 169 29.46 -5.26 -33.14
N ARG A 170 29.42 -6.26 -32.24
CA ARG A 170 28.20 -6.97 -31.89
C ARG A 170 27.29 -6.16 -30.97
N GLU A 171 27.86 -5.36 -30.07
CA GLU A 171 27.11 -4.43 -29.22
C GLU A 171 26.44 -3.34 -30.08
N ALA A 172 27.15 -2.79 -31.07
CA ALA A 172 26.57 -1.86 -32.04
C ALA A 172 25.41 -2.48 -32.86
N ASP A 173 25.55 -3.73 -33.31
CA ASP A 173 24.49 -4.47 -34.01
C ASP A 173 23.28 -4.78 -33.12
N VAL A 174 23.49 -5.06 -31.82
CA VAL A 174 22.41 -5.28 -30.85
C VAL A 174 21.66 -3.98 -30.58
N ALA A 175 22.38 -2.89 -30.26
CA ALA A 175 21.77 -1.57 -30.00
C ALA A 175 20.95 -1.08 -31.21
N LYS A 176 21.39 -1.36 -32.43
CA LYS A 176 20.62 -1.07 -33.64
C LYS A 176 19.31 -1.86 -33.72
N ARG A 177 19.33 -3.16 -33.41
CA ARG A 177 18.12 -4.01 -33.41
C ARG A 177 17.15 -3.65 -32.29
N GLU A 178 17.65 -3.23 -31.14
CA GLU A 178 16.83 -2.71 -30.04
C GLU A 178 16.11 -1.43 -30.46
N ALA A 179 16.82 -0.46 -31.04
CA ALA A 179 16.21 0.76 -31.57
C ALA A 179 15.16 0.49 -32.69
N GLU A 180 15.42 -0.47 -33.58
CA GLU A 180 14.45 -0.91 -34.61
C GLU A 180 13.22 -1.60 -33.99
N ALA A 181 13.39 -2.40 -32.93
CA ALA A 181 12.31 -3.04 -32.21
C ALA A 181 11.45 -2.02 -31.45
N ASP A 182 12.07 -1.10 -30.71
CA ASP A 182 11.39 -0.05 -29.94
C ASP A 182 10.56 0.87 -30.84
N ALA A 183 11.12 1.30 -31.98
CA ALA A 183 10.37 2.05 -33.00
C ALA A 183 9.16 1.25 -33.53
N GLY A 184 9.32 -0.06 -33.73
CA GLY A 184 8.23 -0.97 -34.11
C GLY A 184 7.16 -1.16 -33.03
N PHE A 185 7.53 -1.17 -31.76
CA PHE A 185 6.59 -1.22 -30.64
C PHE A 185 5.82 0.09 -30.49
N ILE A 186 6.49 1.24 -30.53
CA ILE A 186 5.85 2.57 -30.47
C ILE A 186 4.84 2.75 -31.62
N ALA A 187 5.20 2.33 -32.83
CA ALA A 187 4.29 2.38 -33.99
C ALA A 187 3.03 1.51 -33.80
N LYS A 188 3.17 0.29 -33.26
CA LYS A 188 2.03 -0.58 -32.94
C LYS A 188 1.17 -0.03 -31.81
N GLU A 189 1.79 0.52 -30.78
CA GLU A 189 1.09 1.13 -29.65
C GLU A 189 0.26 2.34 -30.09
N ALA A 190 0.78 3.17 -31.00
CA ALA A 190 0.04 4.28 -31.59
C ALA A 190 -1.21 3.79 -32.37
N ILE A 191 -1.06 2.74 -33.19
CA ILE A 191 -2.18 2.14 -33.94
C ILE A 191 -3.24 1.57 -32.98
N TRP A 192 -2.83 0.87 -31.91
CA TRP A 192 -3.76 0.34 -30.90
C TRP A 192 -4.46 1.44 -30.11
N LYS A 193 -3.77 2.53 -29.76
CA LYS A 193 -4.38 3.70 -29.10
C LYS A 193 -5.42 4.36 -30.01
N GLN A 194 -5.16 4.44 -31.32
CA GLN A 194 -6.09 4.99 -32.29
C GLN A 194 -7.34 4.08 -32.47
N ASP A 195 -7.16 2.79 -32.73
CA ASP A 195 -8.25 1.82 -32.85
C ASP A 195 -9.12 1.73 -31.57
N ALA A 196 -8.50 1.84 -30.39
CA ALA A 196 -9.23 1.94 -29.12
C ALA A 196 -10.02 3.24 -28.98
N ALA A 197 -9.48 4.38 -29.41
CA ALA A 197 -10.17 5.67 -29.41
C ALA A 197 -11.35 5.69 -30.39
N ASP A 198 -11.18 5.12 -31.59
CA ASP A 198 -12.24 5.04 -32.60
C ASP A 198 -13.41 4.15 -32.10
N LYS A 199 -13.11 2.98 -31.52
CA LYS A 199 -14.10 2.10 -30.86
C LYS A 199 -14.79 2.75 -29.65
N LEU A 200 -14.10 3.64 -28.94
CA LEU A 200 -14.70 4.40 -27.84
C LEU A 200 -15.64 5.50 -28.38
N ASN A 201 -15.21 6.21 -29.42
CA ASN A 201 -16.03 7.22 -30.09
C ASN A 201 -17.30 6.63 -30.71
N GLU A 202 -17.22 5.46 -31.36
CA GLU A 202 -18.38 4.74 -31.89
C GLU A 202 -19.39 4.38 -30.79
N LYS A 203 -18.92 3.88 -29.64
CA LYS A 203 -19.78 3.63 -28.47
C LYS A 203 -20.39 4.91 -27.89
N LEU A 204 -19.63 6.00 -27.81
CA LEU A 204 -20.12 7.30 -27.36
C LEU A 204 -21.17 7.88 -28.33
N GLN A 205 -21.01 7.65 -29.63
CA GLN A 205 -22.00 8.01 -30.65
C GLN A 205 -23.32 7.25 -30.40
N ALA A 206 -23.25 5.92 -30.27
CA ALA A 206 -24.42 5.08 -30.00
C ALA A 206 -25.14 5.46 -28.69
N ILE A 207 -24.40 5.80 -27.63
CA ILE A 207 -24.97 6.29 -26.36
C ILE A 207 -25.64 7.66 -26.55
N ARG A 208 -25.07 8.58 -27.35
CA ARG A 208 -25.72 9.86 -27.67
C ARG A 208 -27.02 9.66 -28.43
N ASP A 209 -27.07 8.73 -29.37
CA ASP A 209 -28.27 8.44 -30.16
C ASP A 209 -29.38 7.77 -29.32
N ASP A 210 -29.02 6.87 -28.40
CA ASP A 210 -29.94 6.30 -27.39
C ASP A 210 -30.46 7.37 -26.41
N LEU A 211 -29.60 8.27 -25.94
CA LEU A 211 -30.03 9.40 -25.10
C LEU A 211 -30.89 10.41 -25.86
N LYS A 212 -30.63 10.62 -27.15
CA LYS A 212 -31.45 11.50 -28.00
C LYS A 212 -32.84 10.91 -28.21
N THR A 213 -32.93 9.64 -28.61
CA THR A 213 -34.22 8.94 -28.78
C THR A 213 -35.04 8.88 -27.49
N LYS A 214 -34.41 8.67 -26.33
CA LYS A 214 -35.08 8.78 -25.01
C LYS A 214 -35.55 10.20 -24.68
N ARG A 215 -34.80 11.23 -25.05
CA ARG A 215 -35.22 12.63 -24.89
C ARG A 215 -36.39 12.97 -25.82
N ASP A 216 -36.36 12.50 -27.06
CA ASP A 216 -37.43 12.72 -28.02
C ASP A 216 -38.73 12.00 -27.58
N GLN A 217 -38.62 10.80 -27.00
CA GLN A 217 -39.74 10.10 -26.33
C GLN A 217 -40.27 10.90 -25.13
N TYR A 218 -39.40 11.32 -24.20
CA TYR A 218 -39.83 12.10 -23.03
C TYR A 218 -40.53 13.42 -23.42
N ASN A 219 -40.06 14.09 -24.47
CA ASN A 219 -40.71 15.29 -24.98
C ASN A 219 -42.10 14.98 -25.56
N ALA A 220 -42.26 13.87 -26.30
CA ALA A 220 -43.56 13.45 -26.83
C ALA A 220 -44.55 13.07 -25.71
N ASP A 221 -44.08 12.37 -24.68
CA ASP A 221 -44.87 12.05 -23.49
C ASP A 221 -45.28 13.33 -22.73
N HIS A 222 -44.37 14.30 -22.61
CA HIS A 222 -44.65 15.60 -22.00
C HIS A 222 -45.69 16.40 -22.79
N ASP A 223 -45.56 16.50 -24.12
CA ASP A 223 -46.52 17.17 -24.99
C ASP A 223 -47.90 16.51 -24.94
N GLN A 224 -47.97 15.19 -24.73
CA GLN A 224 -49.24 14.50 -24.53
C GLN A 224 -49.84 14.83 -23.15
N LEU A 225 -49.04 14.80 -22.08
CA LEU A 225 -49.49 15.09 -20.73
C LEU A 225 -49.98 16.54 -20.58
N VAL A 226 -49.38 17.49 -21.32
CA VAL A 226 -49.87 18.88 -21.43
C VAL A 226 -51.26 18.95 -22.09
N LYS A 227 -51.50 18.21 -23.17
CA LYS A 227 -52.84 18.15 -23.81
C LYS A 227 -53.88 17.55 -22.87
N ASP A 228 -53.52 16.47 -22.17
CA ASP A 228 -54.40 15.82 -21.20
C ASP A 228 -54.73 16.79 -20.04
N GLN A 229 -53.76 17.59 -19.59
CA GLN A 229 -53.96 18.65 -18.59
C GLN A 229 -54.88 19.78 -19.10
N GLU A 230 -54.73 20.22 -20.35
CA GLU A 230 -55.65 21.18 -20.97
C GLU A 230 -57.08 20.62 -21.08
N GLN A 231 -57.24 19.36 -21.45
CA GLN A 231 -58.54 18.69 -21.49
C GLN A 231 -59.17 18.64 -20.09
N CYS A 232 -58.45 18.20 -19.06
CA CYS A 232 -58.95 18.19 -17.68
C CYS A 232 -59.36 19.59 -17.20
N ARG A 233 -58.64 20.63 -17.62
CA ARG A 233 -58.99 22.02 -17.29
C ARG A 233 -60.28 22.47 -17.99
N LEU A 234 -60.50 22.08 -19.25
CA LEU A 234 -61.75 22.34 -19.97
C LEU A 234 -62.94 21.61 -19.33
N GLU A 235 -62.75 20.35 -18.94
CA GLU A 235 -63.76 19.56 -18.23
C GLU A 235 -64.11 20.15 -16.85
N LEU A 236 -63.10 20.62 -16.10
CA LEU A 236 -63.30 21.33 -14.83
C LEU A 236 -64.11 22.62 -15.01
N GLY A 237 -63.75 23.44 -16.01
CA GLY A 237 -64.49 24.68 -16.31
C GLY A 237 -65.95 24.40 -16.74
N ALA A 238 -66.20 23.33 -17.50
CA ALA A 238 -67.55 22.89 -17.85
C ALA A 238 -68.34 22.39 -16.61
N TYR A 239 -67.67 21.75 -15.64
CA TYR A 239 -68.28 21.34 -14.38
C TYR A 239 -68.61 22.54 -13.48
N GLU A 240 -67.70 23.52 -13.36
CA GLU A 240 -67.92 24.75 -12.62
C GLU A 240 -69.09 25.57 -13.20
N ALA A 241 -69.18 25.68 -14.54
CA ALA A 241 -70.30 26.32 -15.21
C ALA A 241 -71.65 25.61 -14.91
N LYS A 242 -71.68 24.27 -14.94
CA LYS A 242 -72.88 23.50 -14.53
C LYS A 242 -73.24 23.73 -13.07
N LYS A 243 -72.26 23.78 -12.17
CA LYS A 243 -72.46 24.05 -10.74
C LYS A 243 -73.00 25.45 -10.50
N ALA A 244 -72.49 26.45 -11.22
CA ALA A 244 -72.97 27.84 -11.14
C ALA A 244 -74.42 27.96 -11.63
N ALA A 245 -74.75 27.36 -12.79
CA ALA A 245 -76.13 27.34 -13.31
C ALA A 245 -77.11 26.62 -12.36
N LEU A 246 -76.68 25.51 -11.74
CA LEU A 246 -77.51 24.79 -10.78
C LEU A 246 -77.76 25.63 -9.52
N LYS A 247 -76.75 26.35 -9.02
CA LYS A 247 -76.91 27.30 -7.91
C LYS A 247 -77.85 28.46 -8.30
N GLU A 248 -77.73 29.02 -9.50
CA GLU A 248 -78.65 30.07 -9.97
C GLU A 248 -80.10 29.57 -10.02
N THR A 249 -80.34 28.31 -10.42
CA THR A 249 -81.69 27.73 -10.34
C THR A 249 -82.17 27.48 -8.92
N GLU A 250 -81.27 27.14 -7.98
CA GLU A 250 -81.57 26.97 -6.57
C GLU A 250 -81.92 28.32 -5.90
N ASP A 251 -81.09 29.34 -6.10
CA ASP A 251 -81.33 30.71 -5.64
C ASP A 251 -82.66 31.28 -6.20
N ARG A 252 -83.01 30.96 -7.46
CA ARG A 252 -84.31 31.34 -8.05
C ARG A 252 -85.48 30.62 -7.40
N LEU A 253 -85.39 29.31 -7.16
CA LEU A 253 -86.44 28.53 -6.49
C LEU A 253 -86.64 28.97 -5.03
N VAL A 254 -85.56 29.27 -4.31
CA VAL A 254 -85.64 29.85 -2.95
C VAL A 254 -86.40 31.17 -2.99
N LYS A 255 -86.09 32.06 -3.93
CA LYS A 255 -86.81 33.33 -4.07
C LYS A 255 -88.29 33.13 -4.45
N GLU A 256 -88.60 32.25 -5.40
CA GLU A 256 -89.99 31.90 -5.76
C GLU A 256 -90.77 31.37 -4.53
N HIS A 257 -90.12 30.60 -3.64
CA HIS A 257 -90.70 30.15 -2.38
C HIS A 257 -90.85 31.27 -1.34
N GLU A 258 -89.87 32.18 -1.20
CA GLU A 258 -89.94 33.32 -0.28
C GLU A 258 -91.06 34.30 -0.67
N ASP A 259 -91.16 34.64 -1.97
CA ASP A 259 -92.22 35.49 -2.52
C ASP A 259 -93.60 34.85 -2.29
N ALA A 260 -93.76 33.54 -2.55
CA ALA A 260 -95.01 32.82 -2.28
C ALA A 260 -95.39 32.76 -0.78
N VAL A 261 -94.41 32.65 0.12
CA VAL A 261 -94.64 32.71 1.58
C VAL A 261 -95.02 34.13 2.01
N ALA A 262 -94.45 35.16 1.39
CA ALA A 262 -94.80 36.55 1.67
C ALA A 262 -96.24 36.88 1.22
N ASP A 263 -96.65 36.43 0.04
CA ASP A 263 -98.04 36.56 -0.45
C ASP A 263 -99.04 35.85 0.49
N LEU A 264 -98.72 34.62 0.91
CA LEU A 264 -99.58 33.85 1.83
C LEU A 264 -99.73 34.53 3.20
N ARG A 265 -98.65 35.16 3.70
CA ARG A 265 -98.68 35.98 4.93
C ARG A 265 -99.52 37.25 4.74
N ALA A 266 -99.35 37.95 3.62
CA ALA A 266 -100.13 39.14 3.33
C ALA A 266 -101.63 38.84 3.18
N GLU A 267 -102.00 37.67 2.65
CA GLU A 267 -103.39 37.19 2.63
C GLU A 267 -103.90 36.87 4.04
N TYR A 268 -103.09 36.18 4.87
CA TYR A 268 -103.42 35.90 6.27
C TYR A 268 -103.62 37.19 7.10
N ASP A 269 -102.75 38.19 6.95
CA ASP A 269 -102.83 39.48 7.65
C ASP A 269 -104.04 40.30 7.21
N ARG A 270 -104.44 40.25 5.93
CA ARG A 270 -105.69 40.85 5.44
C ARG A 270 -106.91 40.21 6.09
N ILE A 271 -106.92 38.87 6.17
CA ILE A 271 -108.01 38.11 6.81
C ILE A 271 -108.06 38.47 8.30
N LEU A 272 -106.94 38.48 9.01
CA LEU A 272 -106.86 38.87 10.42
C LEU A 272 -107.37 40.30 10.65
N SER A 273 -106.93 41.26 9.83
CA SER A 273 -107.36 42.67 9.89
C SER A 273 -108.88 42.83 9.68
N SER A 274 -109.49 42.01 8.82
CA SER A 274 -110.94 42.03 8.60
C SER A 274 -111.73 41.50 9.80
N TYR A 275 -111.23 40.42 10.44
CA TYR A 275 -111.80 39.91 11.68
C TYR A 275 -111.67 40.94 12.82
N GLU A 276 -110.49 41.56 13.00
CA GLU A 276 -110.27 42.60 14.00
C GLU A 276 -111.19 43.81 13.78
N ALA A 277 -111.36 44.26 12.53
CA ALA A 277 -112.27 45.34 12.19
C ALA A 277 -113.74 44.99 12.50
N ASP A 278 -114.15 43.75 12.29
CA ASP A 278 -115.51 43.30 12.60
C ASP A 278 -115.74 43.09 14.11
N TYR A 279 -114.75 42.58 14.86
CA TYR A 279 -114.78 42.58 16.32
C TYR A 279 -114.85 44.01 16.89
N LYS A 280 -114.09 44.96 16.32
CA LYS A 280 -114.16 46.37 16.72
C LYS A 280 -115.53 46.98 16.44
N LYS A 281 -116.14 46.72 15.27
CA LYS A 281 -117.54 47.13 14.98
C LYS A 281 -118.54 46.51 15.96
N GLN A 282 -118.34 45.27 16.41
CA GLN A 282 -119.20 44.66 17.43
C GLN A 282 -119.02 45.35 18.79
N TYR A 283 -117.78 45.67 19.18
CA TYR A 283 -117.48 46.40 20.39
C TYR A 283 -118.10 47.81 20.37
N ASP A 284 -117.90 48.58 19.29
CA ASP A 284 -118.48 49.92 19.11
C ASP A 284 -120.03 49.90 19.13
N ARG A 285 -120.67 48.81 18.66
CA ARG A 285 -122.12 48.61 18.77
C ARG A 285 -122.56 48.35 20.20
N LEU A 286 -121.81 47.55 20.96
CA LEU A 286 -122.08 47.28 22.37
C LEU A 286 -121.85 48.53 23.22
N ASP A 287 -120.81 49.30 22.95
CA ASP A 287 -120.50 50.54 23.65
C ASP A 287 -121.57 51.62 23.40
N LYS A 288 -121.98 51.82 22.14
CA LYS A 288 -123.14 52.68 21.81
C LYS A 288 -124.45 52.20 22.45
N ARG A 289 -124.64 50.89 22.61
CA ARG A 289 -125.81 50.33 23.31
C ARG A 289 -125.73 50.57 24.82
N ASN A 290 -124.55 50.49 25.42
CA ASN A 290 -124.33 50.83 26.82
C ASN A 290 -124.51 52.33 27.08
N ALA A 291 -124.00 53.19 26.20
CA ALA A 291 -124.22 54.64 26.25
C ALA A 291 -125.71 54.98 26.13
N ALA A 292 -126.44 54.38 25.18
CA ALA A 292 -127.89 54.57 25.05
C ALA A 292 -128.68 54.04 26.27
N LEU A 293 -128.21 52.97 26.93
CA LEU A 293 -128.80 52.49 28.19
C LEU A 293 -128.50 53.44 29.36
N GLN A 294 -127.30 54.04 29.42
CA GLN A 294 -126.98 55.08 30.39
C GLN A 294 -127.80 56.36 30.15
N GLU A 295 -128.01 56.74 28.90
CA GLU A 295 -128.86 57.87 28.51
C GLU A 295 -130.35 57.61 28.84
N GLN A 296 -130.83 56.38 28.67
CA GLN A 296 -132.16 55.99 29.18
C GLN A 296 -132.23 56.06 30.70
N ILE A 297 -131.17 55.68 31.42
CA ILE A 297 -131.09 55.81 32.89
C ILE A 297 -131.09 57.28 33.32
N SER A 298 -130.41 58.19 32.60
CA SER A 298 -130.49 59.63 32.91
C SER A 298 -131.85 60.23 32.53
N GLN A 299 -132.46 59.80 31.43
CA GLN A 299 -133.85 60.18 31.11
C GLN A 299 -134.82 59.75 32.23
N PHE A 300 -134.60 58.58 32.87
CA PHE A 300 -135.35 58.17 34.05
C PHE A 300 -135.01 58.96 35.33
N SER A 301 -133.84 59.59 35.46
CA SER A 301 -133.57 60.54 36.56
C SER A 301 -134.20 61.91 36.31
N ASP A 302 -134.21 62.39 35.07
CA ASP A 302 -134.64 63.74 34.72
C ASP A 302 -136.18 63.82 34.65
N ILE A 303 -136.86 62.76 34.20
CA ILE A 303 -138.32 62.59 34.34
C ILE A 303 -138.76 62.58 35.81
N ARG A 304 -137.85 62.32 36.76
CA ARG A 304 -138.12 62.41 38.21
C ARG A 304 -137.90 63.81 38.79
N ALA A 305 -137.28 64.73 38.04
CA ALA A 305 -137.01 66.10 38.43
C ALA A 305 -137.95 67.14 37.78
N GLU A 306 -138.45 66.89 36.56
CA GLU A 306 -139.26 67.87 35.80
C GLU A 306 -140.79 67.76 35.97
N LEU A 307 -141.28 66.96 36.93
CA LEU A 307 -142.66 67.12 37.43
C LEU A 307 -142.74 68.30 38.42
N GLY A 308 -142.50 69.51 37.89
CA GLY A 308 -142.30 70.75 38.65
C GLY A 308 -142.79 72.06 38.02
N GLY A 309 -143.32 72.05 36.77
CA GLY A 309 -144.24 73.08 36.26
C GLY A 309 -143.71 74.17 35.30
N HIS A 310 -144.03 74.02 34.00
CA HIS A 310 -144.37 75.07 33.00
C HIS A 310 -143.28 76.11 32.57
N SER A 311 -143.23 76.65 31.34
CA SER A 311 -143.95 76.44 30.05
C SER A 311 -143.15 77.03 28.86
N ALA A 312 -143.63 76.87 27.61
CA ALA A 312 -142.87 77.16 26.38
C ALA A 312 -143.00 78.61 25.84
N SER A 313 -141.86 79.26 25.53
CA SER A 313 -141.81 80.47 24.67
C SER A 313 -140.42 80.83 24.06
N GLU A 314 -139.28 80.38 24.62
CA GLU A 314 -137.98 81.05 24.35
C GLU A 314 -137.03 80.40 23.32
N ILE A 315 -137.44 79.30 22.67
CA ILE A 315 -136.57 78.50 21.76
C ILE A 315 -136.12 79.27 20.48
N ASN A 316 -136.71 80.42 20.16
CA ASN A 316 -136.46 81.13 18.89
C ASN A 316 -135.32 82.18 18.89
N LYS A 317 -134.56 82.37 19.99
CA LYS A 317 -133.54 83.45 20.06
C LYS A 317 -132.09 83.09 19.70
N ILE A 318 -131.76 81.80 19.58
CA ILE A 318 -130.35 81.34 19.54
C ILE A 318 -129.74 81.30 18.12
N ILE A 319 -130.56 81.37 17.06
CA ILE A 319 -130.13 81.07 15.68
C ILE A 319 -129.43 82.24 14.95
N SER A 320 -129.49 83.49 15.46
CA SER A 320 -128.99 84.67 14.75
C SER A 320 -127.55 85.10 15.05
N GLY A 321 -126.90 84.61 16.12
CA GLY A 321 -125.61 85.14 16.59
C GLY A 321 -124.36 84.68 15.80
N LEU A 322 -124.38 83.49 15.21
CA LEU A 322 -123.17 82.80 14.73
C LEU A 322 -122.64 83.22 13.34
N LYS A 323 -123.17 84.29 12.73
CA LYS A 323 -122.80 84.72 11.37
C LYS A 323 -121.89 85.95 11.26
N ALA A 324 -121.49 86.57 12.38
CA ALA A 324 -120.79 87.87 12.38
C ALA A 324 -119.26 87.81 12.57
N GLU A 325 -118.69 86.76 13.17
CA GLU A 325 -117.28 86.78 13.65
C GLU A 325 -116.24 86.53 12.54
N VAL A 326 -116.65 85.99 11.39
CA VAL A 326 -115.73 85.47 10.35
C VAL A 326 -115.00 86.57 9.56
N THR A 327 -115.44 87.83 9.60
CA THR A 327 -114.90 88.92 8.76
C THR A 327 -113.78 89.77 9.38
N ARG A 328 -113.42 89.59 10.66
CA ARG A 328 -112.54 90.56 11.36
C ARG A 328 -111.03 90.37 11.16
N LEU A 329 -110.55 89.14 10.90
CA LEU A 329 -109.13 88.77 11.10
C LEU A 329 -108.16 89.01 9.92
N ASN A 330 -108.61 89.64 8.82
CA ASN A 330 -107.86 89.65 7.54
C ASN A 330 -107.05 90.94 7.22
N LEU A 331 -106.78 91.84 8.17
CA LEU A 331 -106.41 93.24 7.84
C LEU A 331 -105.17 93.89 8.51
N GLU A 332 -104.32 93.16 9.24
CA GLU A 332 -103.39 93.78 10.22
C GLU A 332 -101.86 93.58 9.96
N VAL A 333 -101.39 93.49 8.70
CA VAL A 333 -100.05 92.92 8.36
C VAL A 333 -99.07 93.85 7.58
N GLN A 334 -99.08 95.20 7.70
CA GLN A 334 -98.11 96.06 6.95
C GLN A 334 -97.58 97.36 7.63
N ASN A 335 -96.23 97.54 7.70
CA ASN A 335 -95.36 98.76 7.59
C ASN A 335 -94.39 99.18 8.76
N VAL A 336 -93.15 99.67 8.43
CA VAL A 336 -91.99 100.01 9.35
C VAL A 336 -90.93 101.02 8.76
N GLY A 337 -90.24 101.88 9.57
CA GLY A 337 -88.77 102.20 9.46
C GLY A 337 -88.20 103.68 9.46
N SER A 338 -87.08 104.00 10.19
CA SER A 338 -86.17 105.19 9.95
C SER A 338 -84.80 105.30 10.74
N ALA A 339 -83.81 105.96 10.10
CA ALA A 339 -82.68 106.81 10.55
C ALA A 339 -81.56 106.43 11.58
N GLU A 340 -81.78 106.21 12.89
CA GLU A 340 -80.71 106.28 13.93
C GLU A 340 -79.59 105.22 13.80
N PHE A 341 -79.80 104.22 12.95
CA PHE A 341 -78.98 103.03 12.76
C PHE A 341 -77.56 103.26 12.17
N GLN A 342 -77.27 104.44 11.60
CA GLN A 342 -76.03 104.64 10.84
C GLN A 342 -74.80 105.00 11.70
N GLN A 343 -74.96 105.72 12.82
CA GLN A 343 -73.80 106.20 13.60
C GLN A 343 -73.19 105.10 14.48
N THR A 344 -74.01 104.18 14.99
CA THR A 344 -73.58 102.96 15.68
C THR A 344 -72.76 102.02 14.80
N LEU A 345 -72.83 102.16 13.47
CA LEU A 345 -72.15 101.28 12.52
C LEU A 345 -70.64 101.58 12.42
N GLU A 346 -70.22 102.84 12.54
CA GLU A 346 -68.81 103.23 12.36
C GLU A 346 -67.92 102.84 13.56
N GLU A 347 -68.46 102.92 14.78
CA GLU A 347 -67.71 102.58 15.99
C GLU A 347 -67.46 101.07 16.09
N GLN A 348 -68.43 100.26 15.64
CA GLN A 348 -68.31 98.80 15.48
C GLN A 348 -67.19 98.43 14.49
N VAL A 349 -67.09 99.13 13.35
CA VAL A 349 -66.05 98.88 12.33
C VAL A 349 -64.63 99.04 12.90
N ARG A 350 -64.42 99.92 13.88
CA ARG A 350 -63.11 100.09 14.50
C ARG A 350 -62.77 98.95 15.48
N GLN A 351 -63.73 98.54 16.32
CA GLN A 351 -63.55 97.39 17.22
C GLN A 351 -63.25 96.11 16.44
N TYR A 352 -64.02 95.82 15.38
CA TYR A 352 -63.78 94.66 14.53
C TYR A 352 -62.40 94.65 13.87
N LYS A 353 -61.75 95.81 13.71
CA LYS A 353 -60.43 95.89 13.08
C LYS A 353 -59.31 95.49 14.03
N ASP A 354 -59.37 95.96 15.28
CA ASP A 354 -58.40 95.57 16.32
C ASP A 354 -58.57 94.08 16.70
N GLU A 355 -59.81 93.57 16.72
CA GLU A 355 -60.09 92.14 16.85
C GLU A 355 -59.50 91.31 15.69
N CYS A 356 -59.60 91.78 14.44
CA CYS A 356 -58.99 91.12 13.28
C CYS A 356 -57.46 91.00 13.40
N GLU A 357 -56.78 92.01 13.92
CA GLU A 357 -55.32 91.98 14.09
C GLU A 357 -54.90 91.00 15.20
N ALA A 358 -55.61 90.98 16.34
CA ALA A 358 -55.40 90.00 17.41
C ALA A 358 -55.62 88.55 16.94
N LEU A 359 -56.75 88.29 16.24
CA LEU A 359 -57.07 86.98 15.65
C LEU A 359 -56.03 86.54 14.60
N THR A 360 -55.38 87.48 13.91
CA THR A 360 -54.33 87.18 12.93
C THR A 360 -53.04 86.67 13.62
N VAL A 361 -52.68 87.23 14.79
CA VAL A 361 -51.55 86.74 15.59
C VAL A 361 -51.85 85.35 16.16
N GLU A 362 -53.03 85.16 16.75
CA GLU A 362 -53.45 83.85 17.29
C GLU A 362 -53.48 82.77 16.20
N LYS A 363 -54.01 83.09 15.02
CA LYS A 363 -53.98 82.21 13.85
C LYS A 363 -52.57 81.78 13.47
N ASN A 364 -51.61 82.72 13.42
CA ASN A 364 -50.22 82.40 13.06
C ASN A 364 -49.56 81.49 14.10
N GLU A 365 -49.86 81.65 15.39
CA GLU A 365 -49.41 80.70 16.42
C GLU A 365 -50.04 79.32 16.30
N LEU A 366 -51.34 79.26 15.99
CA LEU A 366 -52.07 78.01 15.76
C LEU A 366 -51.55 77.28 14.52
N ASP A 367 -51.25 77.99 13.44
CA ASP A 367 -50.65 77.44 12.22
C ASP A 367 -49.23 76.87 12.50
N ALA A 368 -48.43 77.55 13.32
CA ALA A 368 -47.12 77.03 13.76
C ALA A 368 -47.24 75.75 14.62
N LYS A 369 -48.21 75.70 15.55
CA LYS A 369 -48.53 74.50 16.36
C LYS A 369 -49.04 73.36 15.48
N LEU A 370 -49.89 73.65 14.48
CA LEU A 370 -50.37 72.70 13.47
C LEU A 370 -49.22 72.10 12.64
N LEU A 371 -48.24 72.92 12.24
CA LEU A 371 -47.08 72.44 11.49
C LEU A 371 -46.23 71.46 12.32
N GLN A 372 -46.02 71.74 13.61
CA GLN A 372 -45.32 70.81 14.51
C GLN A 372 -46.09 69.50 14.74
N LEU A 373 -47.42 69.58 14.91
CA LEU A 373 -48.27 68.39 15.04
C LEU A 373 -48.25 67.54 13.77
N ARG A 374 -48.30 68.16 12.57
CA ARG A 374 -48.19 67.44 11.29
C ARG A 374 -46.87 66.68 11.15
N LYS A 375 -45.74 67.25 11.59
CA LYS A 375 -44.45 66.53 11.61
C LYS A 375 -44.51 65.30 12.51
N LYS A 376 -45.01 65.43 13.74
CA LYS A 376 -45.17 64.29 14.66
C LYS A 376 -46.10 63.20 14.13
N VAL A 377 -47.18 63.57 13.43
CA VAL A 377 -48.07 62.61 12.78
C VAL A 377 -47.35 61.85 11.66
N PHE A 378 -46.58 62.56 10.82
CA PHE A 378 -45.75 61.93 9.78
C PHE A 378 -44.71 60.96 10.36
N ASP A 379 -44.02 61.34 11.43
CA ASP A 379 -43.06 60.46 12.12
C ASP A 379 -43.75 59.22 12.71
N VAL A 380 -44.94 59.38 13.30
CA VAL A 380 -45.76 58.27 13.83
C VAL A 380 -46.23 57.33 12.73
N ASP A 381 -46.64 57.85 11.57
CA ASP A 381 -47.07 57.01 10.45
C ASP A 381 -45.89 56.31 9.77
N GLY A 382 -44.71 56.95 9.73
CA GLY A 382 -43.44 56.30 9.36
C GLY A 382 -43.06 55.16 10.31
N LEU A 383 -43.19 55.36 11.62
CA LEU A 383 -42.96 54.33 12.64
C LEU A 383 -43.97 53.18 12.55
N LYS A 384 -45.26 53.45 12.27
CA LYS A 384 -46.27 52.41 12.02
C LYS A 384 -45.93 51.59 10.78
N ALA A 385 -45.50 52.24 9.69
CA ALA A 385 -45.08 51.55 8.48
C ALA A 385 -43.86 50.65 8.74
N LEU A 386 -42.84 51.16 9.44
CA LEU A 386 -41.67 50.38 9.85
C LEU A 386 -42.07 49.18 10.74
N ASN A 387 -42.91 49.39 11.75
CA ASN A 387 -43.35 48.33 12.65
C ASN A 387 -44.15 47.25 11.90
N LYS A 388 -45.02 47.63 10.97
CA LYS A 388 -45.73 46.69 10.09
C LYS A 388 -44.76 45.84 9.24
N THR A 389 -43.69 46.45 8.72
CA THR A 389 -42.64 45.73 7.98
C THR A 389 -41.88 44.76 8.89
N LEU A 390 -41.52 45.18 10.11
CA LEU A 390 -40.87 44.32 11.10
C LEU A 390 -41.78 43.15 11.54
N GLU A 391 -43.09 43.38 11.71
CA GLU A 391 -44.06 42.31 11.95
C GLU A 391 -44.12 41.31 10.80
N THR A 392 -44.08 41.77 9.54
CA THR A 392 -44.02 40.84 8.39
C THR A 392 -42.72 40.06 8.32
N HIS A 393 -41.58 40.67 8.66
CA HIS A 393 -40.29 39.96 8.73
C HIS A 393 -40.26 38.95 9.88
N ASN A 394 -40.77 39.30 11.06
CA ASN A 394 -40.85 38.38 12.20
C ASN A 394 -41.77 37.19 11.90
N LYS A 395 -42.89 37.40 11.19
CA LYS A 395 -43.76 36.31 10.72
C LYS A 395 -43.05 35.41 9.72
N ALA A 396 -42.38 35.98 8.71
CA ALA A 396 -41.61 35.22 7.73
C ALA A 396 -40.44 34.43 8.37
N LEU A 397 -39.78 35.00 9.39
CA LEU A 397 -38.74 34.32 10.16
C LEU A 397 -39.31 33.18 11.01
N ALA A 398 -40.46 33.37 11.66
CA ALA A 398 -41.14 32.32 12.42
C ALA A 398 -41.65 31.20 11.50
N GLU A 399 -42.16 31.53 10.31
CA GLU A 399 -42.53 30.55 9.28
C GLU A 399 -41.31 29.78 8.76
N ALA A 400 -40.18 30.45 8.49
CA ALA A 400 -38.94 29.81 8.09
C ALA A 400 -38.36 28.92 9.21
N GLN A 401 -38.41 29.35 10.47
CA GLN A 401 -38.03 28.52 11.62
C GLN A 401 -38.95 27.31 11.75
N ASN A 402 -40.26 27.46 11.65
CA ASN A 402 -41.20 26.33 11.68
C ASN A 402 -41.01 25.37 10.49
N GLN A 403 -40.69 25.88 9.30
CA GLN A 403 -40.34 25.03 8.15
C GLN A 403 -39.04 24.26 8.38
N LEU A 404 -38.01 24.89 8.95
CA LEU A 404 -36.75 24.21 9.31
C LEU A 404 -36.96 23.21 10.44
N GLN A 405 -37.75 23.54 11.46
CA GLN A 405 -38.13 22.67 12.57
C GLN A 405 -38.91 21.46 12.05
N ASN A 406 -39.99 21.66 11.29
CA ASN A 406 -40.76 20.58 10.67
C ASN A 406 -39.91 19.71 9.73
N LYS A 407 -38.93 20.30 9.00
CA LYS A 407 -38.03 19.55 8.14
C LYS A 407 -36.99 18.75 8.93
N LEU A 408 -36.51 19.27 10.06
CA LEU A 408 -35.64 18.57 11.01
C LEU A 408 -36.40 17.44 11.71
N ASP A 409 -37.65 17.69 12.12
CA ASP A 409 -38.54 16.72 12.75
C ASP A 409 -39.00 15.65 11.75
N GLU A 410 -39.24 15.99 10.47
CA GLU A 410 -39.47 15.02 9.39
C GLU A 410 -38.23 14.16 9.13
N LEU A 411 -37.02 14.73 9.11
CA LEU A 411 -35.80 13.98 8.91
C LEU A 411 -35.54 13.04 10.12
N THR A 412 -35.58 13.56 11.34
CA THR A 412 -35.35 12.77 12.56
C THR A 412 -36.46 11.75 12.85
N SER A 413 -37.72 12.00 12.48
CA SER A 413 -38.79 10.98 12.57
C SER A 413 -38.67 9.90 11.48
N LYS A 414 -38.22 10.25 10.27
CA LYS A 414 -37.86 9.27 9.22
C LYS A 414 -36.59 8.47 9.59
N ASP A 415 -35.71 9.01 10.43
CA ASP A 415 -34.48 8.34 10.87
C ASP A 415 -34.65 7.50 12.15
N ASN A 416 -35.45 7.93 13.12
CA ASN A 416 -35.67 7.20 14.37
C ASN A 416 -36.31 5.80 14.18
N ASN A 417 -36.88 5.53 13.00
CA ASN A 417 -37.47 4.24 12.62
C ASN A 417 -36.60 3.45 11.60
N LYS A 418 -35.37 3.89 11.32
CA LYS A 418 -34.40 3.12 10.52
C LYS A 418 -33.63 2.15 11.41
N ASP A 419 -33.48 0.92 10.94
CA ASP A 419 -32.62 -0.06 11.59
C ASP A 419 -31.16 0.40 11.59
N ILE A 420 -30.55 0.45 12.77
CA ILE A 420 -29.13 0.78 12.99
C ILE A 420 -28.22 -0.13 12.14
N PHE A 421 -28.63 -1.39 12.01
CA PHE A 421 -27.93 -2.49 11.32
C PHE A 421 -28.78 -3.08 10.18
N ALA A 422 -29.27 -2.22 9.29
CA ALA A 422 -30.20 -2.60 8.23
C ALA A 422 -29.68 -3.74 7.34
N GLU A 423 -28.36 -3.81 7.08
CA GLU A 423 -27.79 -4.83 6.20
C GLU A 423 -27.64 -6.18 6.90
N PHE A 424 -27.23 -6.19 8.18
CA PHE A 424 -27.15 -7.41 8.99
C PHE A 424 -28.54 -8.04 9.20
N ARG A 425 -29.59 -7.25 9.44
CA ARG A 425 -30.98 -7.75 9.48
C ARG A 425 -31.44 -8.31 8.14
N GLY A 426 -31.03 -7.68 7.04
CA GLY A 426 -31.25 -8.21 5.70
C GLY A 426 -30.61 -9.59 5.51
N ILE A 427 -29.42 -9.82 6.08
CA ILE A 427 -28.74 -11.12 6.08
C ILE A 427 -29.46 -12.12 6.98
N ASP A 428 -29.89 -11.74 8.19
CA ASP A 428 -30.66 -12.60 9.11
C ASP A 428 -31.91 -13.19 8.43
N ALA A 429 -32.64 -12.37 7.68
CA ALA A 429 -33.81 -12.81 6.93
C ALA A 429 -33.47 -13.81 5.80
N ARG A 430 -32.39 -13.57 5.05
CA ARG A 430 -32.00 -14.38 3.88
C ARG A 430 -31.29 -15.69 4.24
N CYS A 431 -30.56 -15.72 5.36
CA CYS A 431 -29.63 -16.78 5.71
C CYS A 431 -30.05 -17.63 6.93
N SER A 432 -31.33 -17.56 7.29
CA SER A 432 -31.94 -18.26 8.42
C SER A 432 -31.97 -19.79 8.28
N THR A 433 -32.01 -20.33 7.05
CA THR A 433 -32.10 -21.78 6.79
C THR A 433 -30.73 -22.44 6.69
N PRO A 434 -30.47 -23.56 7.41
CA PRO A 434 -29.21 -24.26 7.33
C PRO A 434 -29.03 -25.00 6.00
N TYR A 435 -27.82 -24.95 5.46
CA TYR A 435 -27.44 -25.67 4.24
C TYR A 435 -26.94 -27.08 4.57
N ASN A 436 -27.51 -28.10 3.91
CA ASN A 436 -27.21 -29.52 4.14
C ASN A 436 -26.77 -30.27 2.85
N GLY A 437 -26.47 -29.56 1.76
CA GLY A 437 -26.21 -30.14 0.43
C GLY A 437 -24.80 -30.70 0.20
N PHE A 438 -24.11 -31.13 1.26
CA PHE A 438 -22.71 -31.58 1.22
C PHE A 438 -22.54 -32.95 0.55
N SER A 439 -21.37 -33.18 -0.06
CA SER A 439 -20.94 -34.53 -0.45
C SER A 439 -20.48 -35.32 0.77
N GLN A 440 -20.78 -36.62 0.82
CA GLN A 440 -20.21 -37.50 1.84
C GLN A 440 -18.67 -37.48 1.76
N ALA A 441 -18.00 -37.06 2.83
CA ALA A 441 -16.55 -37.01 2.89
C ALA A 441 -15.97 -38.40 3.18
N ASP A 442 -15.05 -38.87 2.34
CA ASP A 442 -14.33 -40.14 2.54
C ASP A 442 -13.28 -40.08 3.67
N GLY A 443 -13.14 -38.93 4.35
CA GLY A 443 -12.07 -38.63 5.32
C GLY A 443 -10.65 -38.55 4.74
N ASN A 444 -10.48 -38.85 3.46
CA ASN A 444 -9.18 -38.96 2.81
C ASN A 444 -8.75 -37.66 2.11
N LEU A 445 -7.81 -36.93 2.71
CA LEU A 445 -7.31 -35.66 2.17
C LEU A 445 -6.67 -35.77 0.77
N LYS A 446 -6.17 -36.95 0.39
CA LYS A 446 -5.61 -37.18 -0.96
C LYS A 446 -6.71 -37.28 -2.02
N THR A 447 -7.88 -37.84 -1.71
CA THR A 447 -9.02 -37.84 -2.65
C THR A 447 -9.61 -36.44 -2.75
N PHE A 448 -9.71 -35.70 -1.64
CA PHE A 448 -10.11 -34.29 -1.62
C PHE A 448 -9.23 -33.41 -2.52
N VAL A 449 -7.90 -33.45 -2.38
CA VAL A 449 -7.00 -32.64 -3.21
C VAL A 449 -7.07 -33.02 -4.69
N ASN A 450 -7.22 -34.31 -5.03
CA ASN A 450 -7.43 -34.71 -6.40
C ASN A 450 -8.77 -34.20 -6.96
N ALA A 451 -9.85 -34.28 -6.18
CA ALA A 451 -11.17 -33.80 -6.57
C ALA A 451 -11.16 -32.28 -6.81
N LEU A 452 -10.58 -31.53 -5.87
CA LEU A 452 -10.36 -30.10 -5.96
C LEU A 452 -9.56 -29.72 -7.22
N GLY A 453 -8.43 -30.39 -7.47
CA GLY A 453 -7.60 -30.14 -8.66
C GLY A 453 -8.33 -30.43 -9.97
N TYR A 454 -9.11 -31.51 -10.02
CA TYR A 454 -9.95 -31.83 -11.18
C TYR A 454 -11.03 -30.78 -11.42
N GLN A 455 -11.74 -30.32 -10.38
CA GLN A 455 -12.78 -29.29 -10.48
C GLN A 455 -12.18 -27.91 -10.82
N LEU A 456 -11.05 -27.51 -10.23
CA LEU A 456 -10.32 -26.27 -10.58
C LEU A 456 -9.93 -26.24 -12.07
N SER A 457 -9.50 -27.39 -12.62
CA SER A 457 -9.13 -27.51 -14.04
C SER A 457 -10.30 -27.35 -15.02
N GLN A 458 -11.54 -27.42 -14.53
CA GLN A 458 -12.78 -27.14 -15.28
C GLN A 458 -13.29 -25.72 -15.01
N TYR A 459 -13.21 -25.25 -13.76
CA TYR A 459 -13.71 -23.94 -13.34
C TYR A 459 -12.99 -22.77 -14.01
N THR A 460 -11.66 -22.84 -14.13
CA THR A 460 -10.84 -21.82 -14.79
C THR A 460 -10.05 -22.41 -15.97
N PRO A 461 -10.60 -22.40 -17.20
CA PRO A 461 -9.80 -22.71 -18.39
C PRO A 461 -8.61 -21.74 -18.48
N ASN A 462 -7.43 -22.28 -18.78
CA ASN A 462 -6.13 -21.60 -18.87
C ASN A 462 -5.46 -21.23 -17.52
N LEU A 463 -5.89 -21.78 -16.39
CA LEU A 463 -5.21 -21.59 -15.09
C LEU A 463 -5.01 -22.93 -14.40
N PHE A 464 -3.76 -23.31 -14.16
CA PHE A 464 -3.38 -24.65 -13.70
C PHE A 464 -2.61 -24.60 -12.39
N TYR A 465 -3.02 -25.42 -11.43
CA TYR A 465 -2.37 -25.55 -10.11
C TYR A 465 -1.87 -26.97 -9.95
N THR A 466 -0.58 -27.14 -9.67
CA THR A 466 0.03 -28.47 -9.50
C THR A 466 -0.50 -29.13 -8.22
N PRO A 467 -0.44 -30.48 -8.12
CA PRO A 467 -0.82 -31.18 -6.90
C PRO A 467 -0.07 -30.66 -5.67
N GLN A 468 1.21 -30.33 -5.83
CA GLN A 468 2.06 -29.75 -4.78
C GLN A 468 1.51 -28.42 -4.27
N THR A 469 1.13 -27.49 -5.16
CA THR A 469 0.52 -26.21 -4.75
C THR A 469 -0.78 -26.43 -3.97
N LEU A 470 -1.63 -27.37 -4.39
CA LEU A 470 -2.89 -27.66 -3.68
C LEU A 470 -2.65 -28.37 -2.34
N GLN A 471 -1.67 -29.26 -2.25
CA GLN A 471 -1.26 -29.90 -0.98
C GLN A 471 -0.75 -28.87 0.03
N LEU A 472 0.09 -27.93 -0.41
CA LEU A 472 0.59 -26.83 0.42
C LEU A 472 -0.55 -25.91 0.86
N PHE A 473 -1.47 -25.54 -0.04
CA PHE A 473 -2.64 -24.72 0.29
C PHE A 473 -3.56 -25.38 1.31
N VAL A 474 -3.87 -26.68 1.16
CA VAL A 474 -4.70 -27.43 2.12
C VAL A 474 -3.98 -27.62 3.46
N GLY A 475 -2.67 -27.84 3.46
CA GLY A 475 -1.86 -27.76 4.69
C GLY A 475 -1.94 -26.38 5.34
N GLY A 476 -1.93 -25.31 4.54
CA GLY A 476 -2.06 -23.93 4.98
C GLY A 476 -3.34 -23.64 5.74
N LEU A 477 -4.47 -24.20 5.29
CA LEU A 477 -5.77 -24.10 5.98
C LEU A 477 -5.74 -24.70 7.41
N ALA A 478 -4.93 -25.75 7.63
CA ALA A 478 -4.73 -26.36 8.95
C ALA A 478 -3.68 -25.61 9.81
N MET A 479 -2.74 -24.93 9.16
CA MET A 479 -1.65 -24.17 9.80
C MET A 479 -2.12 -22.82 10.39
N SER A 480 -2.98 -22.09 9.67
CA SER A 480 -3.50 -20.78 10.10
C SER A 480 -4.82 -20.43 9.40
N ARG A 481 -5.62 -19.56 10.03
CA ARG A 481 -6.79 -18.94 9.38
C ARG A 481 -6.43 -17.83 8.42
N LEU A 482 -5.24 -17.25 8.51
CA LEU A 482 -4.75 -16.21 7.60
C LEU A 482 -3.80 -16.84 6.58
N ILE A 483 -4.13 -16.78 5.30
CA ILE A 483 -3.31 -17.22 4.18
C ILE A 483 -2.90 -16.00 3.36
N LEU A 484 -1.60 -15.87 3.06
CA LEU A 484 -1.05 -14.84 2.19
C LEU A 484 -0.58 -15.48 0.88
N LEU A 485 -1.29 -15.19 -0.21
CA LEU A 485 -0.91 -15.59 -1.56
C LEU A 485 -0.05 -14.49 -2.17
N GLN A 486 1.22 -14.78 -2.42
CA GLN A 486 2.18 -13.82 -2.96
C GLN A 486 2.64 -14.24 -4.37
N GLY A 487 3.13 -13.29 -5.18
CA GLY A 487 3.66 -13.58 -6.52
C GLY A 487 3.45 -12.45 -7.52
N ILE A 488 4.02 -12.57 -8.71
CA ILE A 488 3.89 -11.57 -9.79
C ILE A 488 2.42 -11.41 -10.20
N SER A 489 2.03 -10.23 -10.70
CA SER A 489 0.70 -10.02 -11.28
C SER A 489 0.37 -11.02 -12.41
N GLY A 490 -0.90 -11.41 -12.49
CA GLY A 490 -1.40 -12.40 -13.45
C GLY A 490 -1.09 -13.87 -13.14
N THR A 491 -0.56 -14.21 -11.96
CA THR A 491 -0.38 -15.60 -11.47
C THR A 491 -1.68 -16.29 -11.02
N GLY A 492 -2.79 -15.54 -10.95
CA GLY A 492 -4.10 -16.10 -10.63
C GLY A 492 -4.38 -16.31 -9.13
N LYS A 493 -3.73 -15.54 -8.25
CA LYS A 493 -3.88 -15.58 -6.78
C LYS A 493 -5.33 -15.42 -6.34
N THR A 494 -5.97 -14.30 -6.70
CA THR A 494 -7.38 -14.01 -6.37
C THR A 494 -8.32 -15.03 -7.02
N LYS A 495 -7.99 -15.51 -8.23
CA LYS A 495 -8.76 -16.56 -8.91
C LYS A 495 -8.70 -17.91 -8.20
N LEU A 496 -7.57 -18.29 -7.59
CA LEU A 496 -7.46 -19.51 -6.78
C LEU A 496 -8.44 -19.46 -5.61
N ALA A 497 -8.41 -18.36 -4.85
CA ALA A 497 -9.26 -18.16 -3.68
C ALA A 497 -10.76 -18.15 -4.06
N GLN A 498 -11.13 -17.44 -5.14
CA GLN A 498 -12.49 -17.44 -5.68
C GLN A 498 -12.92 -18.84 -6.14
N ALA A 499 -12.12 -19.53 -6.95
CA ALA A 499 -12.46 -20.84 -7.49
C ALA A 499 -12.55 -21.91 -6.38
N PHE A 500 -11.62 -21.91 -5.42
CA PHE A 500 -11.65 -22.80 -4.27
C PHE A 500 -12.95 -22.60 -3.46
N SER A 501 -13.30 -21.35 -3.14
CA SER A 501 -14.53 -21.04 -2.39
C SER A 501 -15.81 -21.43 -3.16
N SER A 502 -15.84 -21.23 -4.48
CA SER A 502 -16.97 -21.63 -5.33
C SER A 502 -17.14 -23.16 -5.40
N ILE A 503 -16.03 -23.91 -5.49
CA ILE A 503 -16.06 -25.37 -5.59
C ILE A 503 -16.40 -26.00 -4.22
N VAL A 504 -15.64 -25.63 -3.18
CA VAL A 504 -15.70 -26.27 -1.87
C VAL A 504 -16.85 -25.72 -1.02
N GLY A 505 -17.14 -24.42 -1.10
CA GLY A 505 -18.22 -23.77 -0.34
C GLY A 505 -19.56 -23.72 -1.09
N ASP A 506 -19.55 -23.36 -2.38
CA ASP A 506 -20.78 -23.17 -3.19
C ASP A 506 -21.21 -24.36 -4.05
N ASN A 507 -20.42 -25.43 -4.11
CA ASN A 507 -20.68 -26.63 -4.93
C ASN A 507 -20.83 -26.32 -6.43
N LEU A 508 -20.10 -25.32 -6.94
CA LEU A 508 -20.19 -24.84 -8.32
C LEU A 508 -19.05 -25.39 -9.20
N ASP A 509 -19.40 -26.27 -10.15
CA ASP A 509 -18.51 -26.77 -11.21
C ASP A 509 -18.32 -25.75 -12.37
N GLY A 510 -18.20 -24.46 -12.07
CA GLY A 510 -18.04 -23.38 -13.07
C GLY A 510 -19.33 -22.92 -13.77
N SER A 511 -20.48 -23.50 -13.42
CA SER A 511 -21.79 -22.95 -13.76
C SER A 511 -22.01 -21.60 -13.07
N GLN A 512 -22.64 -20.63 -13.75
CA GLN A 512 -23.01 -19.37 -13.09
C GLN A 512 -23.94 -19.64 -11.88
N PRO A 513 -23.73 -18.96 -10.74
CA PRO A 513 -24.60 -19.10 -9.58
C PRO A 513 -26.02 -18.64 -9.93
N PHE A 514 -27.02 -19.31 -9.34
CA PHE A 514 -28.41 -18.88 -9.47
C PHE A 514 -28.57 -17.46 -8.90
N LYS A 515 -29.35 -16.61 -9.60
CA LYS A 515 -29.68 -15.26 -9.13
C LYS A 515 -30.28 -15.34 -7.72
N GLY A 516 -29.62 -14.73 -6.74
CA GLY A 516 -30.05 -14.69 -5.35
C GLY A 516 -29.34 -15.65 -4.39
N GLN A 517 -28.47 -16.55 -4.88
CA GLN A 517 -27.67 -17.39 -4.00
C GLN A 517 -26.47 -16.60 -3.43
N GLU A 518 -26.39 -16.46 -2.10
CA GLU A 518 -25.22 -15.89 -1.45
C GLU A 518 -24.02 -16.85 -1.52
N ARG A 519 -22.83 -16.28 -1.74
CA ARG A 519 -21.58 -17.02 -2.00
C ARG A 519 -20.77 -17.26 -0.75
N CYS A 520 -19.99 -18.33 -0.73
CA CYS A 520 -18.99 -18.61 0.30
C CYS A 520 -17.70 -17.78 0.17
N SER A 521 -17.72 -16.69 -0.60
CA SER A 521 -16.62 -15.72 -0.66
C SER A 521 -17.09 -14.28 -0.70
N CYS A 522 -16.38 -13.43 0.04
CA CYS A 522 -16.41 -11.99 -0.13
C CYS A 522 -15.03 -11.52 -0.61
N ILE A 523 -15.00 -10.71 -1.67
CA ILE A 523 -13.77 -10.07 -2.15
C ILE A 523 -13.81 -8.62 -1.72
N VAL A 524 -12.74 -8.17 -1.07
CA VAL A 524 -12.60 -6.84 -0.48
C VAL A 524 -11.32 -6.24 -1.06
N PRO A 525 -11.42 -5.34 -2.05
CA PRO A 525 -10.25 -4.68 -2.62
C PRO A 525 -9.71 -3.66 -1.61
N VAL A 526 -8.53 -3.94 -1.05
CA VAL A 526 -7.87 -3.04 -0.10
C VAL A 526 -7.51 -1.74 -0.82
N GLN A 527 -7.71 -0.60 -0.16
CA GLN A 527 -7.38 0.70 -0.71
C GLN A 527 -6.08 1.22 -0.11
N ALA A 528 -5.41 2.12 -0.83
CA ALA A 528 -4.23 2.82 -0.31
C ALA A 528 -4.64 3.78 0.82
N GLY A 529 -3.89 3.75 1.93
CA GLY A 529 -4.10 4.64 3.07
C GLY A 529 -5.08 4.15 4.14
N TRP A 530 -5.48 2.87 4.11
CA TRP A 530 -6.20 2.25 5.23
C TRP A 530 -5.32 2.19 6.47
N ARG A 531 -5.86 2.59 7.63
CA ARG A 531 -5.11 2.80 8.88
C ARG A 531 -5.78 2.23 10.12
N ASP A 532 -7.07 1.97 10.09
CA ASP A 532 -7.80 1.46 11.25
C ASP A 532 -8.76 0.32 10.88
N ASN A 533 -9.35 -0.29 11.90
CA ASN A 533 -10.29 -1.39 11.70
C ASN A 533 -11.65 -0.89 11.13
N GLN A 534 -11.96 0.41 11.16
CA GLN A 534 -13.20 0.99 10.64
C GLN A 534 -13.21 1.06 9.11
N ASP A 535 -12.04 1.27 8.48
CA ASP A 535 -11.86 1.13 7.04
C ASP A 535 -12.38 -0.24 6.54
N LEU A 536 -12.09 -1.30 7.31
CA LEU A 536 -12.43 -2.68 7.01
C LEU A 536 -13.83 -3.09 7.47
N LEU A 537 -14.19 -2.82 8.74
CA LEU A 537 -15.43 -3.27 9.36
C LEU A 537 -16.62 -2.33 9.10
N GLY A 538 -16.37 -1.04 8.97
CA GLY A 538 -17.38 0.01 8.97
C GLY A 538 -17.29 0.91 10.21
N TYR A 539 -18.08 1.98 10.19
CA TYR A 539 -18.13 2.96 11.27
C TYR A 539 -19.58 3.28 11.63
N TYR A 540 -19.82 3.72 12.87
CA TYR A 540 -21.12 4.19 13.33
C TYR A 540 -21.23 5.70 13.13
N ASN A 541 -22.23 6.15 12.37
CA ASN A 541 -22.56 7.57 12.29
C ASN A 541 -23.55 7.92 13.40
N ALA A 542 -23.07 8.63 14.42
CA ALA A 542 -23.89 9.07 15.55
C ALA A 542 -25.01 10.06 15.16
N PHE A 543 -24.86 10.84 14.08
CA PHE A 543 -25.88 11.78 13.62
C PHE A 543 -27.07 11.06 12.97
N GLU A 544 -26.80 10.10 12.09
CA GLU A 544 -27.81 9.31 11.38
C GLU A 544 -28.27 8.06 12.18
N LYS A 545 -27.67 7.83 13.36
CA LYS A 545 -27.84 6.64 14.22
C LYS A 545 -27.70 5.32 13.45
N LYS A 546 -26.82 5.28 12.45
CA LYS A 546 -26.67 4.14 11.53
C LYS A 546 -25.23 3.63 11.51
N PHE A 547 -25.07 2.31 11.54
CA PHE A 547 -23.78 1.68 11.24
C PHE A 547 -23.63 1.49 9.73
N TYR A 548 -22.46 1.82 9.19
CA TYR A 548 -22.14 1.68 7.77
C TYR A 548 -21.39 0.38 7.51
N GLU A 549 -22.13 -0.73 7.35
CA GLU A 549 -21.54 -2.05 7.14
C GLU A 549 -20.73 -2.11 5.83
N LYS A 550 -19.45 -2.46 5.93
CA LYS A 550 -18.56 -2.71 4.77
C LYS A 550 -18.76 -4.14 4.23
N PRO A 551 -18.35 -4.44 2.99
CA PRO A 551 -18.46 -5.79 2.43
C PRO A 551 -17.81 -6.88 3.31
N PHE A 552 -16.68 -6.57 3.95
CA PHE A 552 -15.99 -7.49 4.85
C PHE A 552 -16.84 -7.87 6.07
N SER A 553 -17.40 -6.91 6.81
CA SER A 553 -18.23 -7.19 7.97
C SER A 553 -19.55 -7.85 7.59
N LYS A 554 -20.15 -7.49 6.45
CA LYS A 554 -21.30 -8.23 5.88
C LYS A 554 -20.97 -9.69 5.61
N GLY A 555 -19.82 -9.97 4.98
CA GLY A 555 -19.36 -11.34 4.71
C GLY A 555 -19.08 -12.13 5.99
N LEU A 556 -18.42 -11.52 6.97
CA LEU A 556 -18.13 -12.13 8.27
C LEU A 556 -19.41 -12.43 9.07
N TYR A 557 -20.38 -11.52 9.04
CA TYR A 557 -21.70 -11.70 9.64
C TYR A 557 -22.46 -12.84 8.95
N ALA A 558 -22.52 -12.84 7.62
CA ALA A 558 -23.14 -13.92 6.83
C ALA A 558 -22.53 -15.29 7.15
N ALA A 559 -21.20 -15.38 7.30
CA ALA A 559 -20.52 -16.63 7.64
C ALA A 559 -20.94 -17.24 9.00
N SER A 560 -21.46 -16.42 9.92
CA SER A 560 -21.96 -16.83 11.25
C SER A 560 -23.39 -17.37 11.24
N THR A 561 -24.15 -17.13 10.15
CA THR A 561 -25.55 -17.55 10.02
C THR A 561 -25.70 -19.06 9.78
N PRO A 562 -26.88 -19.66 10.07
CA PRO A 562 -27.14 -21.07 9.83
C PRO A 562 -26.84 -21.53 8.39
N ALA A 563 -27.11 -20.70 7.38
CA ALA A 563 -26.86 -21.01 5.98
C ALA A 563 -25.38 -21.26 5.66
N PHE A 564 -24.46 -20.67 6.42
CA PHE A 564 -23.01 -20.76 6.18
C PHE A 564 -22.22 -21.47 7.28
N LYS A 565 -22.78 -21.68 8.48
CA LYS A 565 -22.10 -22.25 9.66
C LYS A 565 -21.26 -23.52 9.38
N ASN A 566 -21.73 -24.40 8.51
CA ASN A 566 -21.04 -25.65 8.14
C ASN A 566 -20.32 -25.57 6.76
N ARG A 567 -20.33 -24.43 6.08
CA ARG A 567 -19.70 -24.20 4.78
C ARG A 567 -18.40 -23.42 4.96
N LEU A 568 -17.35 -23.81 4.24
CA LEU A 568 -16.06 -23.11 4.24
C LEU A 568 -16.20 -21.73 3.59
N PHE A 569 -16.03 -20.67 4.38
CA PHE A 569 -16.24 -19.27 3.97
C PHE A 569 -14.91 -18.52 3.89
N PHE A 570 -14.72 -17.74 2.81
CA PHE A 570 -13.46 -17.07 2.53
C PHE A 570 -13.60 -15.55 2.40
N LEU A 571 -12.89 -14.82 3.26
CA LEU A 571 -12.76 -13.37 3.18
C LEU A 571 -11.47 -13.04 2.45
N ILE A 572 -11.58 -12.61 1.20
CA ILE A 572 -10.46 -12.39 0.28
C ILE A 572 -10.11 -10.90 0.28
N LEU A 573 -8.99 -10.54 0.91
CA LEU A 573 -8.41 -9.19 0.89
C LEU A 573 -7.53 -9.08 -0.35
N ASP A 574 -8.02 -8.39 -1.39
CA ASP A 574 -7.30 -8.27 -2.66
C ASP A 574 -6.33 -7.08 -2.63
N GLU A 575 -5.09 -7.28 -3.07
CA GLU A 575 -3.96 -6.34 -2.92
C GLU A 575 -3.74 -5.90 -1.47
N MET A 576 -3.71 -6.87 -0.55
CA MET A 576 -3.60 -6.69 0.90
C MET A 576 -2.38 -5.85 1.32
N ASN A 577 -1.32 -5.81 0.50
CA ASN A 577 -0.09 -5.03 0.72
C ASN A 577 -0.10 -3.60 0.14
N LEU A 578 -1.25 -3.11 -0.34
CA LEU A 578 -1.43 -1.70 -0.71
C LEU A 578 -1.54 -0.76 0.51
N SER A 579 -1.82 -1.33 1.69
CA SER A 579 -1.81 -0.66 3.00
C SER A 579 -1.25 -1.62 4.06
N HIS A 580 -0.86 -1.10 5.23
CA HIS A 580 -0.28 -1.88 6.35
C HIS A 580 -1.32 -2.77 7.05
N PRO A 581 -1.30 -4.11 6.91
CA PRO A 581 -2.31 -4.95 7.56
C PRO A 581 -2.13 -5.04 9.07
N GLU A 582 -0.91 -4.86 9.58
CA GLU A 582 -0.66 -4.69 11.01
C GLU A 582 -1.33 -3.45 11.63
N GLN A 583 -1.95 -2.57 10.82
CA GLN A 583 -2.80 -1.45 11.27
C GLN A 583 -4.30 -1.80 11.14
N TYR A 584 -4.82 -1.95 9.91
CA TYR A 584 -6.27 -2.14 9.67
C TYR A 584 -6.81 -3.56 9.95
N PHE A 585 -5.91 -4.53 10.19
CA PHE A 585 -6.24 -5.92 10.53
C PHE A 585 -5.69 -6.32 11.92
N ALA A 586 -5.28 -5.33 12.73
CA ALA A 586 -4.59 -5.53 14.00
C ALA A 586 -5.41 -6.38 15.00
N ASP A 587 -6.70 -6.12 15.12
CA ASP A 587 -7.56 -6.79 16.10
C ASP A 587 -7.77 -8.26 15.72
N PHE A 588 -7.87 -8.58 14.42
CA PHE A 588 -7.93 -9.95 13.92
C PHE A 588 -6.62 -10.69 14.19
N ILE A 589 -5.48 -10.05 13.92
CA ILE A 589 -4.13 -10.56 14.20
C ILE A 589 -3.95 -10.87 15.70
N SER A 590 -4.51 -10.02 16.58
CA SER A 590 -4.50 -10.17 18.04
C SER A 590 -5.44 -11.28 18.52
N ALA A 591 -6.70 -11.29 18.07
CA ALA A 591 -7.70 -12.28 18.46
C ALA A 591 -7.33 -13.70 17.96
N MET A 592 -6.73 -13.83 16.77
CA MET A 592 -6.16 -15.09 16.27
C MET A 592 -5.00 -15.63 17.12
N GLU A 593 -4.33 -14.80 17.91
CA GLU A 593 -3.27 -15.24 18.82
C GLU A 593 -3.82 -15.70 20.18
N GLN A 594 -4.96 -15.16 20.60
CA GLN A 594 -5.70 -15.60 21.79
C GLN A 594 -6.44 -16.92 21.54
N ALA A 595 -6.78 -17.25 20.29
CA ALA A 595 -7.31 -18.56 19.91
C ALA A 595 -6.29 -19.68 20.15
N ASN A 596 -6.67 -20.70 20.92
CA ASN A 596 -5.81 -21.84 21.23
C ASN A 596 -5.63 -22.75 20.01
N SER A 597 -6.67 -22.85 19.18
CA SER A 597 -6.74 -23.66 17.97
C SER A 597 -7.29 -22.91 16.75
N VAL A 598 -6.93 -23.39 15.56
CA VAL A 598 -7.54 -23.01 14.26
C VAL A 598 -9.04 -23.39 14.21
N SER A 599 -9.54 -24.18 15.16
CA SER A 599 -10.96 -24.53 15.34
C SER A 599 -11.75 -23.65 16.33
N ASP A 600 -11.14 -22.70 17.04
CA ASP A 600 -11.82 -21.88 18.06
C ASP A 600 -12.51 -20.64 17.48
N SER A 601 -13.78 -20.37 17.81
CA SER A 601 -14.37 -19.06 17.52
C SER A 601 -13.73 -17.98 18.38
N PHE A 602 -13.48 -16.80 17.81
CA PHE A 602 -13.00 -15.62 18.54
C PHE A 602 -13.85 -14.40 18.24
N GLU A 603 -13.73 -13.35 19.04
CA GLU A 603 -14.50 -12.11 18.89
C GLU A 603 -13.57 -10.94 18.53
N VAL A 604 -14.09 -9.99 17.76
CA VAL A 604 -13.43 -8.72 17.43
C VAL A 604 -14.40 -7.58 17.74
N ASP A 605 -13.91 -6.51 18.35
CA ASP A 605 -14.71 -5.31 18.62
C ASP A 605 -15.10 -4.66 17.28
N LEU A 606 -16.41 -4.56 17.02
CA LEU A 606 -16.99 -3.99 15.79
C LEU A 606 -17.24 -2.48 15.93
N LEU A 607 -17.58 -2.06 17.14
CA LEU A 607 -18.09 -0.73 17.48
C LEU A 607 -17.37 -0.20 18.71
N SER A 608 -17.20 1.12 18.78
CA SER A 608 -16.67 1.79 19.95
C SER A 608 -17.47 3.06 20.26
N GLY A 609 -17.86 3.22 21.53
CA GLY A 609 -18.48 4.46 22.02
C GLY A 609 -19.97 4.62 21.70
N ILE A 610 -20.76 3.55 21.63
CA ILE A 610 -22.21 3.66 21.46
C ILE A 610 -22.86 4.18 22.76
N PRO A 611 -23.85 5.09 22.69
CA PRO A 611 -24.66 5.47 23.86
C PRO A 611 -25.37 4.27 24.52
N ASN A 612 -25.32 4.20 25.86
CA ASN A 612 -25.90 3.10 26.66
C ASN A 612 -27.37 2.80 26.32
N GLU A 613 -28.16 3.81 25.96
CA GLU A 613 -29.57 3.67 25.55
C GLU A 613 -29.79 2.67 24.39
N ILE A 614 -28.81 2.53 23.50
CA ILE A 614 -28.85 1.57 22.38
C ILE A 614 -28.37 0.17 22.82
N MET A 615 -27.52 0.08 23.85
CA MET A 615 -27.04 -1.19 24.40
C MET A 615 -28.11 -1.98 25.15
N GLU A 616 -29.09 -1.29 25.75
CA GLU A 616 -30.11 -1.92 26.60
C GLU A 616 -31.24 -2.58 25.80
N ASP A 617 -31.59 -2.05 24.62
CA ASP A 617 -32.63 -2.60 23.75
C ASP A 617 -32.12 -3.80 22.92
N LYS A 618 -32.21 -4.99 23.51
CA LYS A 618 -31.85 -6.27 22.87
C LYS A 618 -32.51 -6.48 21.50
N ASN A 619 -33.70 -5.93 21.26
CA ASN A 619 -34.41 -6.11 20.00
C ASN A 619 -33.83 -5.29 18.85
N ARG A 620 -32.88 -4.36 19.11
CA ARG A 620 -32.15 -3.60 18.07
C ARG A 620 -30.95 -4.34 17.50
N TRP A 621 -30.37 -5.27 18.25
CA TRP A 621 -29.18 -6.00 17.86
C TRP A 621 -29.49 -7.15 16.87
N PRO A 622 -28.69 -7.34 15.80
CA PRO A 622 -28.79 -8.50 14.89
C PRO A 622 -28.53 -9.83 15.61
N LEU A 623 -29.12 -10.93 15.12
CA LEU A 623 -29.14 -12.21 15.87
C LEU A 623 -27.75 -12.81 16.13
N PHE A 624 -26.77 -12.57 15.26
CA PHE A 624 -25.43 -13.16 15.32
C PHE A 624 -24.34 -12.16 15.74
N LEU A 625 -24.73 -11.02 16.33
CA LEU A 625 -23.82 -10.00 16.84
C LEU A 625 -23.82 -10.00 18.38
N ASN A 626 -22.64 -10.16 19.01
CA ASN A 626 -22.54 -10.19 20.47
C ASN A 626 -22.33 -8.77 21.02
N LYS A 627 -23.41 -7.99 21.10
CA LYS A 627 -23.36 -6.56 21.41
C LYS A 627 -22.39 -5.84 20.44
N GLU A 628 -21.44 -5.06 20.96
CA GLU A 628 -20.42 -4.36 20.17
C GLU A 628 -19.41 -5.27 19.46
N ARG A 629 -19.51 -6.61 19.56
CA ARG A 629 -18.55 -7.57 19.01
C ARG A 629 -19.10 -8.40 17.87
N ILE A 630 -18.28 -8.55 16.83
CA ILE A 630 -18.51 -9.51 15.75
C ILE A 630 -17.76 -10.82 16.04
N VAL A 631 -18.48 -11.94 15.92
CA VAL A 631 -17.91 -13.27 16.10
C VAL A 631 -17.24 -13.70 14.80
N VAL A 632 -16.03 -14.25 14.89
CA VAL A 632 -15.36 -14.97 13.81
C VAL A 632 -15.58 -16.47 14.02
N PRO A 633 -16.53 -17.08 13.30
CA PRO A 633 -16.86 -18.49 13.47
C PRO A 633 -15.77 -19.37 12.82
N PRO A 634 -15.63 -20.64 13.23
CA PRO A 634 -14.47 -21.45 12.87
C PRO A 634 -14.47 -21.94 11.42
N ASN A 635 -15.50 -21.61 10.64
CA ASN A 635 -15.64 -21.89 9.21
C ASN A 635 -15.09 -20.75 8.32
N VAL A 636 -14.57 -19.66 8.90
CA VAL A 636 -13.99 -18.51 8.18
C VAL A 636 -12.48 -18.62 8.07
N TRP A 637 -11.97 -18.43 6.85
CA TRP A 637 -10.56 -18.18 6.56
C TRP A 637 -10.39 -16.83 5.85
N PHE A 638 -9.27 -16.17 6.12
CA PHE A 638 -8.86 -14.91 5.51
C PHE A 638 -7.77 -15.19 4.47
N ILE A 639 -7.94 -14.72 3.24
CA ILE A 639 -6.95 -14.85 2.18
C ILE A 639 -6.52 -13.45 1.73
N GLY A 640 -5.30 -13.05 2.05
CA GLY A 640 -4.65 -11.88 1.47
C GLY A 640 -3.99 -12.23 0.14
N THR A 641 -4.23 -11.45 -0.91
CA THR A 641 -3.39 -11.48 -2.11
C THR A 641 -2.37 -10.35 -2.04
N ALA A 642 -1.17 -10.58 -2.56
CA ALA A 642 -0.12 -9.55 -2.64
C ALA A 642 0.70 -9.69 -3.92
N ASN A 643 0.98 -8.57 -4.57
CA ASN A 643 1.99 -8.50 -5.64
C ASN A 643 3.39 -8.30 -5.05
N HIS A 644 4.42 -8.77 -5.76
CA HIS A 644 5.84 -8.53 -5.44
C HIS A 644 6.43 -7.43 -6.34
N ASP A 645 5.71 -6.32 -6.46
CA ASP A 645 6.06 -5.21 -7.35
C ASP A 645 6.59 -4.02 -6.52
N GLU A 646 7.51 -3.22 -7.09
CA GLU A 646 8.24 -2.13 -6.39
C GLU A 646 7.33 -1.06 -5.74
N THR A 647 6.08 -0.97 -6.17
CA THR A 647 5.06 -0.04 -5.66
C THR A 647 4.35 -0.52 -4.40
N THR A 648 4.69 -1.70 -3.87
CA THR A 648 3.99 -2.34 -2.77
C THR A 648 4.84 -2.47 -1.51
N MET A 649 4.21 -2.44 -0.34
CA MET A 649 4.92 -2.53 0.94
C MET A 649 5.18 -3.99 1.34
N GLU A 650 6.33 -4.27 1.95
CA GLU A 650 6.55 -5.58 2.59
C GLU A 650 5.73 -5.68 3.89
N PHE A 651 5.14 -6.86 4.14
CA PHE A 651 4.39 -7.10 5.37
C PHE A 651 5.32 -7.14 6.59
N ALA A 652 4.87 -6.60 7.73
CA ALA A 652 5.60 -6.74 8.99
C ALA A 652 5.72 -8.21 9.43
N ASP A 653 6.80 -8.54 10.16
CA ASP A 653 7.03 -9.89 10.72
C ASP A 653 5.86 -10.41 11.55
N LYS A 654 5.18 -9.51 12.27
CA LYS A 654 3.96 -9.81 13.03
C LYS A 654 2.88 -10.46 12.15
N THR A 655 2.72 -10.00 10.92
CA THR A 655 1.73 -10.50 9.96
C THR A 655 2.23 -11.82 9.36
N TYR A 656 3.49 -11.87 8.91
CA TYR A 656 4.11 -13.06 8.34
C TYR A 656 4.16 -14.27 9.28
N ASP A 657 4.47 -14.06 10.57
CA ASP A 657 4.62 -15.16 11.52
C ASP A 657 3.26 -15.81 11.86
N ARG A 658 2.17 -15.05 11.81
CA ARG A 658 0.80 -15.52 12.08
C ARG A 658 0.10 -16.10 10.84
N ALA A 659 0.47 -15.68 9.63
CA ALA A 659 -0.08 -16.22 8.39
C ALA A 659 0.57 -17.55 7.95
N HIS A 660 -0.12 -18.32 7.10
CA HIS A 660 0.53 -19.22 6.14
C HIS A 660 0.84 -18.43 4.87
N VAL A 661 2.09 -18.39 4.43
CA VAL A 661 2.49 -17.70 3.20
C VAL A 661 2.66 -18.74 2.10
N MET A 662 2.13 -18.49 0.91
CA MET A 662 2.35 -19.35 -0.26
C MET A 662 2.71 -18.47 -1.47
N VAL A 663 3.86 -18.74 -2.08
CA VAL A 663 4.32 -18.05 -3.29
C VAL A 663 3.77 -18.77 -4.52
N MET A 664 3.22 -18.00 -5.47
CA MET A 664 2.48 -18.49 -6.62
C MET A 664 3.24 -18.21 -7.93
N ASP A 665 3.77 -19.28 -8.53
CA ASP A 665 4.44 -19.24 -9.83
C ASP A 665 3.46 -19.38 -11.02
N LYS A 666 3.87 -18.88 -12.20
CA LYS A 666 3.09 -19.04 -13.45
C LYS A 666 3.24 -20.45 -14.02
N ASN A 667 2.30 -21.33 -13.66
CA ASN A 667 2.22 -22.68 -14.23
C ASN A 667 1.54 -22.68 -15.61
N THR A 668 2.29 -23.10 -16.64
CA THR A 668 1.79 -23.24 -18.02
C THR A 668 1.40 -24.68 -18.38
N GLN A 669 1.88 -25.67 -17.63
CA GLN A 669 1.58 -27.09 -17.88
C GLN A 669 0.27 -27.51 -17.20
N LYS A 670 -0.56 -28.28 -17.91
CA LYS A 670 -1.78 -28.86 -17.36
C LYS A 670 -1.45 -30.12 -16.54
N PRO A 671 -1.65 -30.13 -15.21
CA PRO A 671 -1.46 -31.33 -14.39
C PRO A 671 -2.57 -32.35 -14.66
N ASN A 672 -2.22 -33.63 -14.52
CA ASN A 672 -3.15 -34.75 -14.67
C ASN A 672 -3.80 -35.07 -13.31
N TYR A 673 -5.08 -34.73 -13.18
CA TYR A 673 -5.94 -35.15 -12.06
C TYR A 673 -6.87 -36.28 -12.50
N THR A 674 -7.14 -37.23 -11.61
CA THR A 674 -8.10 -38.32 -11.85
C THR A 674 -9.51 -37.75 -11.85
N ARG A 675 -10.31 -38.11 -12.87
CA ARG A 675 -11.71 -37.68 -13.00
C ARG A 675 -12.55 -38.13 -11.80
N VAL A 676 -13.25 -37.17 -11.18
CA VAL A 676 -14.21 -37.41 -10.09
C VAL A 676 -15.63 -37.03 -10.49
N GLY A 677 -16.61 -37.46 -9.69
CA GLY A 677 -18.00 -37.02 -9.80
C GLY A 677 -18.19 -35.55 -9.40
N LYS A 678 -19.36 -34.98 -9.75
CA LYS A 678 -19.73 -33.61 -9.34
C LYS A 678 -19.81 -33.50 -7.83
N GLY A 679 -19.35 -32.37 -7.29
CA GLY A 679 -19.37 -32.07 -5.86
C GLY A 679 -18.40 -32.89 -5.01
N ALA A 680 -17.48 -33.67 -5.56
CA ALA A 680 -16.59 -34.54 -4.78
C ALA A 680 -15.63 -33.80 -3.82
N ALA A 681 -15.38 -32.49 -4.01
CA ALA A 681 -14.68 -31.64 -3.04
C ALA A 681 -15.60 -30.72 -2.21
N HIS A 682 -16.92 -30.93 -2.23
CA HIS A 682 -17.89 -30.11 -1.49
C HIS A 682 -18.12 -30.66 -0.06
N TRP A 683 -17.05 -30.62 0.73
CA TRP A 683 -17.03 -31.11 2.11
C TRP A 683 -17.53 -30.05 3.09
N ALA A 684 -18.16 -30.48 4.19
CA ALA A 684 -18.50 -29.55 5.27
C ALA A 684 -17.24 -29.09 6.02
N ALA A 685 -17.32 -27.92 6.64
CA ALA A 685 -16.26 -27.35 7.46
C ALA A 685 -15.98 -28.17 8.74
N SER A 686 -16.94 -28.98 9.19
CA SER A 686 -16.73 -30.02 10.22
C SER A 686 -15.80 -31.12 9.71
N ASP A 687 -16.13 -31.69 8.57
CA ASP A 687 -15.54 -32.93 8.04
C ASP A 687 -14.09 -32.69 7.60
N LEU A 688 -13.82 -31.50 7.03
CA LEU A 688 -12.46 -31.09 6.70
C LEU A 688 -11.60 -30.88 7.96
N ARG A 689 -12.16 -30.35 9.06
CA ARG A 689 -11.45 -30.26 10.34
C ARG A 689 -11.20 -31.63 10.95
N GLU A 690 -12.18 -32.53 10.94
CA GLU A 690 -12.00 -33.90 11.40
C GLU A 690 -10.90 -34.62 10.61
N ALA A 691 -10.84 -34.42 9.28
CA ALA A 691 -9.74 -34.94 8.46
C ALA A 691 -8.38 -34.34 8.82
N PHE A 692 -8.31 -33.05 9.19
CA PHE A 692 -7.08 -32.42 9.70
C PHE A 692 -6.68 -32.98 11.07
N ASP A 693 -7.62 -33.07 12.01
CA ASP A 693 -7.38 -33.58 13.37
C ASP A 693 -6.96 -35.05 13.34
N ASN A 694 -7.53 -35.86 12.46
CA ASN A 694 -7.13 -37.26 12.23
C ASN A 694 -5.71 -37.34 11.65
N ALA A 695 -5.35 -36.49 10.68
CA ALA A 695 -4.00 -36.44 10.13
C ALA A 695 -2.97 -36.01 11.19
N GLN A 696 -3.29 -34.99 11.99
CA GLN A 696 -2.42 -34.47 13.06
C GLN A 696 -2.28 -35.47 14.23
N ASN A 697 -3.33 -36.23 14.54
CA ASN A 697 -3.28 -37.20 15.63
C ASN A 697 -2.66 -38.56 15.28
N SER A 698 -2.62 -38.90 13.99
CA SER A 698 -1.96 -40.09 13.44
C SER A 698 -0.50 -40.22 13.92
N THR A 699 -0.08 -41.45 14.23
CA THR A 699 1.30 -41.78 14.62
C THR A 699 2.31 -41.48 13.51
N ASP A 700 1.95 -41.75 12.26
CA ASP A 700 2.74 -41.40 11.07
C ASP A 700 2.82 -39.87 10.88
N GLY A 701 1.71 -39.16 11.12
CA GLY A 701 1.65 -37.70 11.08
C GLY A 701 2.60 -37.06 12.10
N LYS A 702 2.49 -37.47 13.37
CA LYS A 702 3.35 -37.00 14.46
C LYS A 702 4.84 -37.29 14.18
N SER A 703 5.17 -38.52 13.77
CA SER A 703 6.54 -38.90 13.40
C SER A 703 7.14 -38.01 12.30
N LYS A 704 6.35 -37.67 11.26
CA LYS A 704 6.76 -36.75 10.19
C LYS A 704 6.94 -35.31 10.68
N ALA A 705 6.05 -34.82 11.54
CA ALA A 705 6.17 -33.49 12.13
C ALA A 705 7.40 -33.39 13.05
N ASP A 706 7.67 -34.40 13.86
CA ASP A 706 8.83 -34.43 14.76
C ASP A 706 10.15 -34.55 13.98
N TRP A 707 10.18 -35.31 12.88
CA TRP A 707 11.32 -35.31 11.95
C TRP A 707 11.59 -33.91 11.37
N VAL A 708 10.55 -33.16 10.98
CA VAL A 708 10.68 -31.77 10.51
C VAL A 708 11.22 -30.85 11.61
N LYS A 709 10.73 -30.98 12.85
CA LYS A 709 11.26 -30.21 14.00
C LYS A 709 12.75 -30.49 14.20
N THR A 710 13.16 -31.76 14.28
CA THR A 710 14.58 -32.14 14.46
C THR A 710 15.48 -31.59 13.35
N LYS A 711 15.01 -31.55 12.10
CA LYS A 711 15.75 -30.97 10.96
C LYS A 711 15.79 -29.44 10.95
N LEU A 712 14.84 -28.77 11.59
CA LEU A 712 14.89 -27.32 11.80
C LEU A 712 15.75 -26.99 13.02
N ASP A 713 15.73 -27.82 14.07
CA ASP A 713 16.56 -27.64 15.26
C ASP A 713 18.06 -27.64 14.93
N SER A 714 18.52 -28.45 13.96
CA SER A 714 19.91 -28.39 13.47
C SER A 714 20.28 -27.06 12.79
N LEU A 715 19.31 -26.27 12.30
CA LEU A 715 19.57 -24.91 11.80
C LEU A 715 19.60 -23.85 12.91
N LYS A 716 19.11 -24.11 14.13
CA LYS A 716 18.97 -23.08 15.18
C LYS A 716 20.30 -22.39 15.47
N ASP A 717 21.39 -23.15 15.55
CA ASP A 717 22.72 -22.60 15.88
C ASP A 717 23.30 -21.76 14.73
N VAL A 718 23.18 -22.20 13.48
CA VAL A 718 23.65 -21.45 12.29
C VAL A 718 22.85 -20.16 12.13
N LEU A 719 21.51 -20.24 12.20
CA LEU A 719 20.62 -19.08 12.06
C LEU A 719 20.85 -18.03 13.16
N LYS A 720 21.09 -18.47 14.40
CA LYS A 720 21.38 -17.58 15.51
C LYS A 720 22.78 -16.97 15.42
N LYS A 721 23.79 -17.73 15.01
CA LYS A 721 25.18 -17.27 14.92
C LYS A 721 25.40 -16.28 13.77
N GLU A 722 24.84 -16.58 12.60
CA GLU A 722 25.13 -15.84 11.35
C GLU A 722 24.10 -14.74 11.04
N PHE A 723 22.86 -14.84 11.56
CA PHE A 723 21.76 -13.92 11.21
C PHE A 723 21.00 -13.34 12.42
N ASP A 724 21.37 -13.71 13.66
CA ASP A 724 20.59 -13.45 14.90
C ASP A 724 19.11 -13.89 14.81
N VAL A 725 18.81 -14.84 13.93
CA VAL A 725 17.44 -15.35 13.73
C VAL A 725 17.17 -16.50 14.68
N SER A 726 16.10 -16.36 15.47
CA SER A 726 15.51 -17.45 16.23
C SER A 726 14.06 -17.71 15.81
N PHE A 727 13.55 -18.90 16.11
CA PHE A 727 12.15 -19.26 15.95
C PHE A 727 11.67 -20.00 17.20
N GLY A 728 10.46 -19.65 17.66
CA GLY A 728 9.88 -20.16 18.91
C GLY A 728 8.65 -21.04 18.70
N ASN A 729 8.01 -21.38 19.82
CA ASN A 729 6.94 -22.38 19.95
C ASN A 729 5.77 -22.21 18.95
N ARG A 730 5.53 -21.00 18.42
CA ARG A 730 4.53 -20.76 17.35
C ARG A 730 4.85 -21.55 16.09
N LEU A 731 6.12 -21.55 15.64
CA LEU A 731 6.52 -22.30 14.45
C LEU A 731 6.41 -23.80 14.71
N GLU A 732 6.76 -24.27 15.91
CA GLU A 732 6.65 -25.67 16.31
C GLU A 732 5.18 -26.15 16.34
N ARG A 733 4.23 -25.31 16.80
CA ARG A 733 2.78 -25.56 16.68
C ARG A 733 2.34 -25.58 15.20
N GLN A 734 2.80 -24.63 14.40
CA GLN A 734 2.49 -24.57 12.97
C GLN A 734 3.01 -25.81 12.21
N ILE A 735 4.22 -26.30 12.52
CA ILE A 735 4.78 -27.55 11.99
C ILE A 735 3.90 -28.75 12.34
N GLY A 736 3.49 -28.84 13.61
CA GLY A 736 2.59 -29.89 14.10
C GLY A 736 1.25 -29.93 13.37
N ASN A 737 0.72 -28.77 12.98
CA ASN A 737 -0.55 -28.68 12.26
C ASN A 737 -0.40 -28.88 10.73
N PHE A 738 0.68 -28.36 10.15
CA PHE A 738 0.91 -28.30 8.70
C PHE A 738 1.43 -29.62 8.11
N VAL A 739 2.53 -30.15 8.66
CA VAL A 739 3.26 -31.29 8.07
C VAL A 739 2.40 -32.55 7.95
N PRO A 740 1.62 -32.95 8.97
CA PRO A 740 0.77 -34.14 8.86
C PRO A 740 -0.30 -34.01 7.78
N VAL A 741 -0.90 -32.82 7.64
CA VAL A 741 -1.96 -32.53 6.67
C VAL A 741 -1.41 -32.52 5.24
N VAL A 742 -0.26 -31.90 4.99
CA VAL A 742 0.42 -31.96 3.68
C VAL A 742 0.74 -33.41 3.29
N CYS A 743 1.22 -34.22 4.23
CA CYS A 743 1.54 -35.62 3.98
C CYS A 743 0.28 -36.48 3.73
N ALA A 744 -0.80 -36.25 4.48
CA ALA A 744 -2.08 -36.93 4.29
C ALA A 744 -2.79 -36.51 2.98
N ALA A 745 -2.58 -35.27 2.52
CA ALA A 745 -2.97 -34.79 1.20
C ALA A 745 -2.15 -35.41 0.03
N GLY A 746 -1.15 -36.25 0.34
CA GLY A 746 -0.30 -36.93 -0.61
C GLY A 746 0.97 -36.18 -1.02
N GLY A 747 1.33 -35.12 -0.30
CA GLY A 747 2.63 -34.47 -0.42
C GLY A 747 3.73 -35.23 0.32
N THR A 748 4.99 -34.79 0.17
CA THR A 748 6.13 -35.36 0.91
C THR A 748 6.51 -34.48 2.10
N LYS A 749 7.18 -35.07 3.10
CA LYS A 749 7.68 -34.32 4.28
C LYS A 749 8.79 -33.35 3.90
N GLU A 750 9.57 -33.68 2.86
CA GLU A 750 10.62 -32.85 2.29
C GLU A 750 10.03 -31.60 1.60
N LEU A 751 8.90 -31.75 0.88
CA LEU A 751 8.16 -30.63 0.30
C LEU A 751 7.61 -29.68 1.38
N ALA A 752 7.08 -30.24 2.47
CA ALA A 752 6.58 -29.45 3.59
C ALA A 752 7.72 -28.70 4.31
N LEU A 753 8.89 -29.33 4.46
CA LEU A 753 10.08 -28.74 5.05
C LEU A 753 10.65 -27.60 4.19
N ASP A 754 10.84 -27.83 2.89
CA ASP A 754 11.29 -26.81 1.93
C ASP A 754 10.39 -25.57 1.96
N HIS A 755 9.08 -25.79 1.86
CA HIS A 755 8.11 -24.69 1.92
C HIS A 755 8.19 -23.90 3.23
N LEU A 756 8.31 -24.57 4.38
CA LEU A 756 8.42 -23.90 5.68
C LEU A 756 9.73 -23.10 5.81
N ILE A 757 10.87 -23.62 5.37
CA ILE A 757 12.15 -22.90 5.42
C ILE A 757 12.08 -21.66 4.50
N ALA A 758 11.67 -21.83 3.24
CA ALA A 758 11.52 -20.75 2.27
C ALA A 758 10.60 -19.63 2.77
N THR A 759 9.46 -19.96 3.40
CA THR A 759 8.41 -18.99 3.75
C THR A 759 8.49 -18.41 5.17
N LYS A 760 9.16 -19.08 6.13
CA LYS A 760 9.24 -18.63 7.53
C LYS A 760 10.63 -18.20 7.99
N ILE A 761 11.67 -18.69 7.33
CA ILE A 761 13.07 -18.49 7.72
C ILE A 761 13.77 -17.63 6.68
N ILE A 762 13.84 -18.09 5.42
CA ILE A 762 14.71 -17.52 4.37
C ILE A 762 14.05 -16.36 3.58
N ARG A 763 12.83 -15.98 3.95
CA ARG A 763 12.07 -14.88 3.31
C ARG A 763 12.82 -13.53 3.33
N ARG A 764 12.44 -12.67 2.37
CA ARG A 764 12.93 -11.29 2.28
C ARG A 764 12.63 -10.51 3.56
N GLY A 765 13.54 -9.60 3.89
CA GLY A 765 13.50 -8.77 5.09
C GLY A 765 13.98 -9.48 6.37
N LYS A 766 14.08 -10.82 6.37
CA LYS A 766 14.51 -11.61 7.54
C LYS A 766 15.88 -12.27 7.37
N ILE A 767 16.19 -12.78 6.17
CA ILE A 767 17.52 -13.33 5.83
C ILE A 767 17.94 -12.80 4.46
N THR A 768 17.10 -12.99 3.44
CA THR A 768 17.38 -12.50 2.09
C THR A 768 17.03 -11.02 1.94
N GLY A 769 17.73 -10.31 1.05
CA GLY A 769 17.51 -8.88 0.79
C GLY A 769 17.94 -7.92 1.92
N LEU A 770 18.61 -8.40 2.97
CA LEU A 770 19.18 -7.55 4.01
C LEU A 770 20.52 -6.96 3.56
N PHE A 771 20.73 -5.66 3.79
CA PHE A 771 21.98 -4.98 3.44
C PHE A 771 23.17 -5.45 4.29
N GLY A 772 22.95 -5.82 5.55
CA GLY A 772 24.02 -6.21 6.48
C GLY A 772 24.47 -7.68 6.40
N VAL A 773 23.82 -8.52 5.58
CA VAL A 773 24.13 -9.95 5.47
C VAL A 773 25.28 -10.18 4.48
N GLN A 774 26.30 -10.93 4.91
CA GLN A 774 27.45 -11.29 4.09
C GLN A 774 27.17 -12.48 3.17
N LYS A 775 27.81 -12.49 1.99
CA LYS A 775 27.71 -13.59 1.02
C LYS A 775 28.13 -14.93 1.64
N GLU A 776 29.24 -14.93 2.40
CA GLU A 776 29.83 -16.12 3.02
C GLU A 776 28.84 -16.81 4.00
N SER A 777 28.07 -16.04 4.76
CA SER A 777 27.02 -16.55 5.65
C SER A 777 25.84 -17.17 4.89
N LEU A 778 25.46 -16.59 3.73
CA LEU A 778 24.43 -17.18 2.85
C LEU A 778 24.90 -18.48 2.20
N GLU A 779 26.17 -18.56 1.77
CA GLU A 779 26.77 -19.78 1.24
C GLU A 779 26.88 -20.87 2.31
N THR A 780 27.29 -20.52 3.54
CA THR A 780 27.30 -21.43 4.69
C THR A 780 25.90 -21.99 4.98
N LEU A 781 24.87 -21.14 4.97
CA LEU A 781 23.47 -21.57 5.18
C LEU A 781 22.97 -22.47 4.02
N ARG A 782 23.30 -22.15 2.77
CA ARG A 782 22.99 -22.98 1.60
C ARG A 782 23.59 -24.38 1.75
N ASP A 783 24.86 -24.46 2.12
CA ASP A 783 25.60 -25.72 2.19
C ASP A 783 25.11 -26.60 3.35
N GLU A 784 24.75 -26.02 4.50
CA GLU A 784 24.10 -26.73 5.61
C GLU A 784 22.71 -27.27 5.22
N ILE A 785 21.93 -26.53 4.42
CA ILE A 785 20.61 -26.99 3.94
C ILE A 785 20.76 -28.13 2.91
N LEU A 786 21.78 -28.07 2.04
CA LEU A 786 22.06 -29.14 1.08
C LEU A 786 22.62 -30.40 1.77
N THR A 787 23.54 -30.26 2.73
CA THR A 787 24.27 -31.39 3.32
C THR A 787 23.69 -31.89 4.64
N GLY A 788 23.38 -30.99 5.58
CA GLY A 788 22.83 -31.31 6.90
C GLY A 788 21.35 -31.66 6.85
N ILE A 789 20.53 -30.92 6.11
CA ILE A 789 19.10 -31.24 5.94
C ILE A 789 18.88 -32.30 4.86
N GLY A 790 19.55 -32.18 3.72
CA GLY A 790 19.37 -33.06 2.55
C GLY A 790 18.25 -32.61 1.61
N LEU A 791 17.96 -31.30 1.53
CA LEU A 791 17.06 -30.78 0.49
C LEU A 791 17.72 -30.83 -0.89
N THR A 792 16.91 -31.01 -1.93
CA THR A 792 17.42 -31.06 -3.31
C THR A 792 17.88 -29.68 -3.79
N PRO A 793 18.88 -29.58 -4.69
CA PRO A 793 19.28 -28.30 -5.30
C PRO A 793 18.14 -27.56 -6.01
N ASN A 794 17.15 -28.30 -6.53
CA ASN A 794 15.98 -27.72 -7.21
C ASN A 794 14.88 -27.18 -6.25
N SER A 795 15.09 -27.26 -4.94
CA SER A 795 14.17 -26.77 -3.90
C SER A 795 13.93 -25.26 -4.01
N GLN A 796 12.78 -24.80 -3.49
CA GLN A 796 12.44 -23.38 -3.50
C GLN A 796 13.38 -22.58 -2.59
N THR A 797 13.74 -23.17 -1.45
CA THR A 797 14.70 -22.60 -0.48
C THR A 797 16.04 -22.26 -1.11
N ILE A 798 16.64 -23.22 -1.84
CA ILE A 798 17.97 -23.03 -2.44
C ILE A 798 17.95 -21.97 -3.54
N LYS A 799 16.89 -21.96 -4.39
CA LYS A 799 16.72 -20.93 -5.42
C LYS A 799 16.64 -19.51 -4.86
N LEU A 800 16.00 -19.32 -3.69
CA LEU A 800 15.94 -18.01 -3.04
C LEU A 800 17.32 -17.56 -2.53
N LEU A 801 18.11 -18.47 -1.95
CA LEU A 801 19.49 -18.18 -1.53
C LEU A 801 20.39 -17.87 -2.72
N GLU A 802 20.33 -18.67 -3.79
CA GLU A 802 21.13 -18.47 -5.01
C GLU A 802 20.80 -17.13 -5.69
N GLN A 803 19.52 -16.73 -5.73
CA GLN A 803 19.11 -15.43 -6.26
C GLN A 803 19.69 -14.26 -5.46
N ASP A 804 19.73 -14.35 -4.13
CA ASP A 804 20.24 -13.30 -3.26
C ASP A 804 21.78 -13.25 -3.28
N ILE A 805 22.45 -14.41 -3.28
CA ILE A 805 23.90 -14.53 -3.51
C ILE A 805 24.29 -13.89 -4.85
N ALA A 806 23.58 -14.23 -5.93
CA ALA A 806 23.82 -13.65 -7.25
C ALA A 806 23.43 -12.16 -7.35
N ALA A 807 22.59 -11.63 -6.45
CA ALA A 807 22.34 -10.20 -6.35
C ALA A 807 23.52 -9.48 -5.67
N LYS A 808 24.04 -10.04 -4.57
CA LYS A 808 25.23 -9.52 -3.87
C LYS A 808 26.49 -9.58 -4.73
N GLU A 809 26.67 -10.64 -5.53
CA GLU A 809 27.78 -10.72 -6.52
C GLU A 809 27.73 -9.62 -7.58
N ARG A 810 26.53 -9.12 -7.92
CA ARG A 810 26.34 -8.03 -8.89
C ARG A 810 26.46 -6.63 -8.28
N GLY A 811 26.77 -6.52 -6.99
CA GLY A 811 27.06 -5.25 -6.32
C GLY A 811 25.84 -4.40 -5.97
N ALA A 812 24.73 -5.04 -5.56
CA ALA A 812 23.50 -4.39 -5.07
C ALA A 812 23.48 -4.21 -3.53
#